data_AF-U6D6K6-F1
#
_entry.id   AF-U6D6K6-F1
#
_cell.length_a   1.000
_cell.length_b   1.000
_cell.length_c   1.000
_cell.angle_alpha   90.00
_cell.angle_beta   90.00
_cell.angle_gamma   90.00
#
_symmetry.space_group_name_H-M   'P 1'
#
loop_
_entity.id
_entity.type
_entity.pdbx_description
1 polymer ?
#
loop_
_entity_poly.entity_id
_entity_poly.type
_entity_poly.pdbx_seq_one_letter_code
_entity_poly.pdbx_strand_id
1 'polypeptide(L)'
;PNQGKKVDASVNQGKKAESAPIQGKNADMVQSQDVPKQEAPAKKKSGSKKKGEPGPPDSDSPLYLPYKTLVSTVGSMVFNEGEAQRLIEILSEKAGVIQDTWHKATQKGDPVAILKRQLEEKEKLLAAEHEDAAVAKSKLRELNKELAAEKAKAAAGEAKVKKQLVAREQEITAVQARMQASYREHVKEVQQLQGKIRTLQEQLENGPNTQLARLQQENSILRDALNQATSQVESKQNAELAKLRQELSKVSKELVEKSEAARQEEQQRKALETKTAAFEKQILQLQAAHKESEEALQKRLDEVSRELCRSQSSHASLRADAEKAQEQQQQMAELHSKLQASEAEVKSKREELSGLHGQLKEARAENSQLTERIRSIEALLEAGQARDTQDAQASQVEQQARLKELESQVWCLEKEAAELKEAVEQQKVKNNDLREKNWKAMEALASAERACEEKLRSLIQAKEESEKQLGLTEAQTKEALSALLPSLSSSTPQSYTEWLQELREKGPELLRQPPASTEPSSELASKLREAEEAQSNLQAECDQYRTILAETEGMLKDLQKSVEEEEQVWKAKVSATEEELQKSRVTVKHLEDIVEKLRGELESSEQVREHTSHLEAELEKHMVAASAECQSYAKEVAGLRQLLLESQSQLDIAKSEAQKQSNELA
;
A
#
# COMPACT_ATOMS: atom_id res chain seq x y z
N PRO A 1 21.91 33.17 -20.03
CA PRO A 1 23.38 33.15 -19.81
C PRO A 1 24.00 31.93 -20.52
N ASN A 2 24.71 32.16 -21.63
CA ASN A 2 25.26 31.11 -22.48
C ASN A 2 26.78 31.32 -22.58
N GLN A 3 27.59 30.27 -22.32
CA GLN A 3 29.01 30.25 -22.69
C GLN A 3 29.60 28.84 -22.53
N GLY A 4 30.34 28.41 -23.55
CA GLY A 4 31.26 27.28 -23.50
C GLY A 4 32.52 27.59 -24.32
N LYS A 5 33.59 26.81 -24.15
CA LYS A 5 34.82 26.92 -24.96
C LYS A 5 35.50 25.55 -25.14
N LYS A 6 36.16 25.38 -26.29
CA LYS A 6 37.04 24.26 -26.69
C LYS A 6 38.52 24.71 -26.59
N VAL A 7 39.44 23.87 -27.13
CA VAL A 7 40.82 24.19 -27.61
C VAL A 7 41.90 24.15 -26.49
N ASP A 8 43.01 23.39 -26.57
CA ASP A 8 43.44 22.39 -27.58
C ASP A 8 44.45 21.31 -27.08
N ALA A 9 44.87 20.43 -28.01
CA ALA A 9 45.68 19.20 -27.92
C ALA A 9 47.13 19.25 -27.36
N SER A 10 47.62 18.09 -26.86
CA SER A 10 48.99 17.47 -27.07
C SER A 10 49.33 16.40 -26.00
N VAL A 11 50.17 15.35 -26.16
CA VAL A 11 50.67 14.56 -27.32
C VAL A 11 51.33 13.25 -26.79
N ASN A 12 51.16 12.10 -27.47
CA ASN A 12 51.93 10.83 -27.32
C ASN A 12 51.90 10.07 -25.95
N GLN A 13 52.26 8.78 -25.82
CA GLN A 13 52.83 7.79 -26.76
C GLN A 13 52.02 6.47 -26.80
N GLY A 14 52.06 5.72 -27.91
CA GLY A 14 51.57 4.33 -27.96
C GLY A 14 52.02 3.59 -29.23
N LYS A 15 52.99 2.67 -29.11
CA LYS A 15 53.52 1.89 -30.26
C LYS A 15 52.84 0.52 -30.41
N LYS A 16 52.19 0.28 -31.55
CA LYS A 16 52.55 -0.82 -32.48
C LYS A 16 51.77 -0.67 -33.79
N ALA A 17 52.36 -1.12 -34.89
CA ALA A 17 51.74 -1.18 -36.21
C ALA A 17 51.58 -2.63 -36.65
N GLU A 18 50.53 -2.92 -37.41
CA GLU A 18 50.23 -4.21 -38.01
C GLU A 18 49.68 -3.99 -39.42
N SER A 19 50.41 -4.43 -40.44
CA SER A 19 49.91 -4.76 -41.79
C SER A 19 51.07 -5.00 -42.77
N ALA A 20 51.18 -6.20 -43.34
CA ALA A 20 51.60 -6.51 -44.72
C ALA A 20 51.96 -8.01 -44.87
N PRO A 21 51.22 -8.81 -45.66
CA PRO A 21 51.62 -10.17 -46.02
C PRO A 21 52.55 -10.18 -47.24
N ILE A 22 53.51 -11.11 -47.29
CA ILE A 22 54.37 -11.36 -48.47
C ILE A 22 54.06 -12.75 -49.04
N GLN A 23 53.89 -12.82 -50.36
CA GLN A 23 53.62 -14.07 -51.07
C GLN A 23 54.90 -14.88 -51.36
N GLY A 24 54.75 -16.20 -51.28
CA GLY A 24 55.10 -17.09 -52.39
C GLY A 24 56.59 -17.32 -52.71
N LYS A 25 57.13 -18.43 -52.19
CA LYS A 25 57.96 -19.37 -52.96
C LYS A 25 58.18 -20.68 -52.20
N ASN A 26 57.76 -21.79 -52.82
CA ASN A 26 58.61 -22.95 -53.11
C ASN A 26 57.85 -23.87 -54.08
N ALA A 27 58.59 -24.56 -54.94
CA ALA A 27 58.05 -25.36 -56.05
C ALA A 27 58.35 -26.84 -55.87
N ASP A 28 57.77 -27.66 -56.75
CA ASP A 28 57.90 -29.12 -56.79
C ASP A 28 59.33 -29.65 -56.68
N MET A 29 59.48 -30.77 -55.97
CA MET A 29 60.16 -31.92 -56.57
C MET A 29 59.71 -33.25 -55.92
N VAL A 30 58.77 -33.94 -56.58
CA VAL A 30 58.52 -35.38 -56.36
C VAL A 30 58.68 -36.09 -57.70
N GLN A 31 59.67 -36.97 -57.79
CA GLN A 31 59.75 -37.99 -58.84
C GLN A 31 60.11 -39.33 -58.22
N SER A 32 59.09 -40.12 -57.93
CA SER A 32 59.24 -41.57 -57.85
C SER A 32 59.39 -42.10 -59.29
N GLN A 33 60.43 -42.89 -59.55
CA GLN A 33 60.44 -43.79 -60.72
C GLN A 33 60.21 -45.21 -60.22
N ASP A 34 59.09 -45.79 -60.67
CA ASP A 34 58.82 -47.22 -60.56
C ASP A 34 58.96 -47.88 -61.94
N VAL A 35 59.16 -49.19 -61.99
CA VAL A 35 59.63 -49.92 -63.17
C VAL A 35 58.47 -50.60 -63.93
N PRO A 36 58.39 -50.44 -65.26
CA PRO A 36 57.74 -51.41 -66.13
C PRO A 36 58.75 -52.20 -66.98
N LYS A 37 58.63 -53.53 -66.99
CA LYS A 37 59.19 -54.38 -68.07
C LYS A 37 58.19 -54.45 -69.22
N GLN A 38 58.67 -54.45 -70.47
CA GLN A 38 58.44 -55.58 -71.38
C GLN A 38 59.33 -55.55 -72.64
N GLU A 39 59.67 -56.77 -73.08
CA GLU A 39 59.91 -57.26 -74.46
C GLU A 39 60.74 -56.50 -75.51
N ALA A 40 61.42 -57.30 -76.35
CA ALA A 40 62.08 -56.89 -77.60
C ALA A 40 61.21 -57.35 -78.80
N PRO A 41 61.38 -56.80 -80.03
CA PRO A 41 62.42 -57.37 -80.91
C PRO A 41 63.08 -56.45 -81.98
N ALA A 42 64.40 -56.61 -82.13
CA ALA A 42 65.23 -56.57 -83.36
C ALA A 42 64.79 -55.84 -84.66
N LYS A 43 65.69 -54.99 -85.23
CA LYS A 43 66.46 -55.28 -86.48
C LYS A 43 67.37 -54.14 -87.05
N LYS A 44 68.64 -54.51 -87.33
CA LYS A 44 69.50 -54.19 -88.51
C LYS A 44 70.14 -52.79 -88.74
N LYS A 45 71.37 -52.86 -89.31
CA LYS A 45 72.19 -51.87 -90.07
C LYS A 45 72.88 -50.73 -89.27
N SER A 46 74.07 -50.23 -89.63
CA SER A 46 75.12 -50.72 -90.57
C SER A 46 76.46 -49.94 -90.53
N GLY A 47 77.60 -50.63 -90.69
CA GLY A 47 78.91 -50.07 -91.13
C GLY A 47 79.83 -49.49 -90.04
N SER A 48 81.16 -49.31 -90.25
CA SER A 48 81.99 -49.71 -91.41
C SER A 48 83.52 -49.75 -91.10
N LYS A 49 84.20 -50.79 -91.63
CA LYS A 49 85.63 -50.95 -92.05
C LYS A 49 86.76 -50.05 -91.49
N LYS A 50 87.87 -50.71 -91.09
CA LYS A 50 89.17 -50.76 -91.84
C LYS A 50 90.15 -51.81 -91.24
N LYS A 51 91.20 -52.33 -91.91
CA LYS A 51 91.34 -53.04 -93.22
C LYS A 51 92.77 -53.63 -93.35
N GLY A 52 92.92 -54.83 -93.92
CA GLY A 52 94.11 -55.25 -94.71
C GLY A 52 94.86 -56.51 -94.21
N GLU A 53 95.58 -57.27 -95.05
CA GLU A 53 95.48 -57.48 -96.52
C GLU A 53 96.25 -58.79 -96.93
N PRO A 54 95.96 -59.49 -98.06
CA PRO A 54 96.49 -60.83 -98.33
C PRO A 54 97.30 -61.03 -99.65
N GLY A 55 97.88 -62.23 -99.82
CA GLY A 55 98.40 -62.78 -101.10
C GLY A 55 99.94 -62.77 -101.25
N PRO A 56 100.52 -63.41 -102.29
CA PRO A 56 99.90 -64.17 -103.39
C PRO A 56 100.50 -65.60 -103.62
N PRO A 57 99.98 -66.37 -104.60
CA PRO A 57 100.70 -67.42 -105.30
C PRO A 57 100.89 -67.12 -106.81
N ASP A 58 102.02 -67.49 -107.41
CA ASP A 58 102.08 -67.81 -108.86
C ASP A 58 103.35 -68.61 -109.23
N SER A 59 103.48 -69.04 -110.50
CA SER A 59 104.55 -69.94 -110.99
C SER A 59 105.35 -69.37 -112.15
N ASP A 60 106.65 -69.71 -112.26
CA ASP A 60 107.39 -69.66 -113.53
C ASP A 60 108.56 -70.69 -113.58
N SER A 61 109.08 -70.98 -114.77
CA SER A 61 109.93 -72.16 -115.06
C SER A 61 111.44 -71.88 -115.06
N PRO A 62 112.27 -72.92 -114.80
CA PRO A 62 113.02 -73.50 -115.94
C PRO A 62 113.00 -75.03 -116.01
N LEU A 63 113.35 -75.55 -117.19
CA LEU A 63 113.26 -76.97 -117.57
C LEU A 63 114.31 -77.86 -116.89
N TYR A 64 113.92 -78.49 -115.78
CA TYR A 64 114.39 -79.83 -115.39
C TYR A 64 113.15 -80.71 -115.29
N LEU A 65 113.05 -81.80 -116.07
CA LEU A 65 111.82 -82.61 -116.19
C LEU A 65 111.31 -83.08 -114.81
N PRO A 66 110.20 -82.53 -114.28
CA PRO A 66 109.78 -82.83 -112.93
C PRO A 66 109.30 -84.29 -112.82
N TYR A 67 109.53 -84.91 -111.66
CA TYR A 67 109.15 -86.31 -111.40
C TYR A 67 107.71 -86.64 -111.80
N LYS A 68 106.76 -85.72 -111.55
CA LYS A 68 105.35 -85.88 -111.97
C LYS A 68 105.19 -86.00 -113.49
N THR A 69 105.91 -85.22 -114.30
CA THR A 69 105.83 -85.28 -115.76
C THR A 69 106.39 -86.61 -116.27
N LEU A 70 107.52 -87.07 -115.72
CA LEU A 70 108.09 -88.38 -116.06
C LEU A 70 107.11 -89.52 -115.71
N VAL A 71 106.53 -89.48 -114.50
CA VAL A 71 105.53 -90.46 -114.03
C VAL A 71 104.24 -90.40 -114.85
N SER A 72 103.80 -89.23 -115.32
CA SER A 72 102.65 -89.10 -116.22
C SER A 72 102.93 -89.67 -117.62
N THR A 73 104.13 -89.48 -118.17
CA THR A 73 104.50 -90.08 -119.46
C THR A 73 104.59 -91.61 -119.36
N VAL A 74 105.25 -92.14 -118.33
CA VAL A 74 105.33 -93.59 -118.09
C VAL A 74 103.94 -94.18 -117.77
N GLY A 75 103.14 -93.48 -116.96
CA GLY A 75 101.79 -93.90 -116.57
C GLY A 75 100.70 -93.73 -117.64
N SER A 76 101.05 -93.19 -118.83
CA SER A 76 100.16 -93.13 -120.01
C SER A 76 100.65 -93.97 -121.19
N MET A 77 101.80 -94.64 -121.05
CA MET A 77 102.27 -95.65 -122.01
C MET A 77 101.67 -97.03 -121.69
N VAL A 78 101.06 -97.65 -122.70
CA VAL A 78 100.52 -99.01 -122.61
C VAL A 78 101.63 -100.00 -122.97
N PHE A 79 102.42 -100.40 -121.98
CA PHE A 79 103.45 -101.44 -122.13
C PHE A 79 102.80 -102.81 -122.38
N ASN A 80 103.39 -103.63 -123.26
CA ASN A 80 103.08 -105.05 -123.25
C ASN A 80 103.76 -105.77 -122.08
N GLU A 81 103.32 -106.99 -121.75
CA GLU A 81 103.75 -107.69 -120.54
C GLU A 81 105.28 -107.95 -120.48
N GLY A 82 105.91 -108.19 -121.63
CA GLY A 82 107.37 -108.32 -121.72
C GLY A 82 108.14 -107.00 -121.56
N GLU A 83 107.58 -105.89 -122.05
CA GLU A 83 108.12 -104.54 -121.83
C GLU A 83 107.94 -104.08 -120.39
N ALA A 84 106.79 -104.37 -119.77
CA ALA A 84 106.55 -104.11 -118.36
C ALA A 84 107.54 -104.89 -117.49
N GLN A 85 107.77 -106.17 -117.79
CA GLN A 85 108.75 -106.99 -117.09
C GLN A 85 110.18 -106.46 -117.27
N ARG A 86 110.57 -106.04 -118.48
CA ARG A 86 111.87 -105.37 -118.72
C ARG A 86 112.00 -104.02 -118.02
N LEU A 87 110.92 -103.25 -117.91
CA LEU A 87 110.94 -101.99 -117.16
C LEU A 87 111.15 -102.26 -115.67
N ILE A 88 110.52 -103.32 -115.13
CA ILE A 88 110.74 -103.81 -113.77
C ILE A 88 112.18 -104.31 -113.60
N GLU A 89 112.73 -105.09 -114.54
CA GLU A 89 114.14 -105.53 -114.49
C GLU A 89 115.09 -104.33 -114.46
N ILE A 90 114.97 -103.38 -115.40
CA ILE A 90 115.84 -102.20 -115.48
C ILE A 90 115.70 -101.30 -114.23
N LEU A 91 114.50 -101.16 -113.68
CA LEU A 91 114.28 -100.40 -112.43
C LEU A 91 114.87 -101.14 -111.22
N SER A 92 114.88 -102.47 -111.23
CA SER A 92 115.45 -103.31 -110.15
C SER A 92 116.98 -103.38 -110.21
N GLU A 93 117.54 -103.52 -111.42
CA GLU A 93 118.98 -103.56 -111.70
C GLU A 93 119.65 -102.20 -111.47
N LYS A 94 118.90 -101.10 -111.71
CA LYS A 94 119.35 -99.73 -111.42
C LYS A 94 119.05 -99.28 -109.97
N ALA A 95 118.10 -99.90 -109.29
CA ALA A 95 117.92 -99.81 -107.84
C ALA A 95 118.87 -100.80 -107.13
N GLY A 96 120.19 -100.57 -107.30
CA GLY A 96 121.26 -101.49 -106.90
C GLY A 96 121.09 -102.07 -105.49
N VAL A 97 121.38 -103.37 -105.36
CA VAL A 97 121.01 -104.23 -104.24
C VAL A 97 121.41 -103.66 -102.86
N ILE A 98 120.40 -103.18 -102.12
CA ILE A 98 120.49 -102.89 -100.67
C ILE A 98 119.41 -103.71 -99.94
N GLN A 99 119.41 -105.02 -100.19
CA GLN A 99 118.59 -105.99 -99.46
C GLN A 99 119.34 -106.55 -98.22
N ASP A 100 120.65 -106.34 -98.14
CA ASP A 100 121.55 -106.93 -97.14
C ASP A 100 121.69 -106.13 -95.82
N THR A 101 121.28 -104.85 -95.77
CA THR A 101 121.35 -104.06 -94.53
C THR A 101 120.20 -104.34 -93.55
N TRP A 102 119.10 -104.94 -94.02
CA TRP A 102 117.89 -105.17 -93.21
C TRP A 102 118.00 -106.31 -92.17
N HIS A 103 119.05 -107.13 -92.23
CA HIS A 103 119.16 -108.36 -91.41
C HIS A 103 120.25 -108.35 -90.33
N LYS A 104 120.95 -107.22 -90.09
CA LYS A 104 122.06 -107.13 -89.12
C LYS A 104 122.04 -105.87 -88.24
N ALA A 105 120.89 -105.53 -87.65
CA ALA A 105 120.79 -104.46 -86.64
C ALA A 105 119.83 -104.76 -85.46
N THR A 106 119.38 -106.01 -85.30
CA THR A 106 118.51 -106.44 -84.19
C THR A 106 119.28 -106.56 -82.86
N GLN A 107 119.59 -105.42 -82.24
CA GLN A 107 119.99 -105.35 -80.83
C GLN A 107 119.26 -104.27 -80.00
N LYS A 108 118.08 -103.82 -80.46
CA LYS A 108 117.11 -103.09 -79.61
C LYS A 108 115.64 -103.20 -80.08
N GLY A 109 115.18 -104.44 -80.30
CA GLY A 109 113.77 -104.76 -80.52
C GLY A 109 113.34 -104.89 -82.00
N ASP A 110 112.27 -105.64 -82.21
CA ASP A 110 111.56 -105.76 -83.49
C ASP A 110 110.71 -104.49 -83.73
N PRO A 111 110.72 -103.89 -84.95
CA PRO A 111 109.90 -102.72 -85.25
C PRO A 111 108.40 -102.95 -85.06
N VAL A 112 107.88 -104.17 -85.27
CA VAL A 112 106.46 -104.49 -85.02
C VAL A 112 106.17 -104.50 -83.51
N ALA A 113 107.07 -105.05 -82.68
CA ALA A 113 106.98 -104.97 -81.23
C ALA A 113 107.08 -103.52 -80.70
N ILE A 114 107.91 -102.66 -81.31
CA ILE A 114 108.00 -101.23 -80.97
C ILE A 114 106.68 -100.52 -81.31
N LEU A 115 106.12 -100.76 -82.49
CA LEU A 115 104.82 -100.19 -82.89
C LEU A 115 103.66 -100.69 -82.03
N LYS A 116 103.65 -101.98 -81.65
CA LYS A 116 102.69 -102.53 -80.69
C LYS A 116 102.79 -101.84 -79.32
N ARG A 117 104.00 -101.71 -78.78
CA ARG A 117 104.21 -101.00 -77.51
C ARG A 117 103.79 -99.53 -77.59
N GLN A 118 104.06 -98.85 -78.70
CA GLN A 118 103.60 -97.47 -78.92
C GLN A 118 102.07 -97.40 -79.03
N LEU A 119 101.41 -98.40 -79.63
CA LEU A 119 99.96 -98.51 -79.65
C LEU A 119 99.41 -98.74 -78.23
N GLU A 120 99.94 -99.70 -77.47
CA GLU A 120 99.56 -99.96 -76.06
C GLU A 120 99.76 -98.73 -75.17
N GLU A 121 100.86 -97.98 -75.34
CA GLU A 121 101.10 -96.73 -74.62
C GLU A 121 100.14 -95.62 -75.06
N LYS A 122 99.74 -95.56 -76.34
CA LYS A 122 98.72 -94.61 -76.85
C LYS A 122 97.30 -94.97 -76.42
N GLU A 123 96.94 -96.26 -76.40
CA GLU A 123 95.67 -96.76 -75.89
C GLU A 123 95.54 -96.52 -74.38
N LYS A 124 96.63 -96.73 -73.62
CA LYS A 124 96.69 -96.39 -72.19
C LYS A 124 96.53 -94.88 -71.95
N LEU A 125 97.15 -94.03 -72.77
CA LEU A 125 96.95 -92.57 -72.70
C LEU A 125 95.51 -92.18 -73.07
N LEU A 126 94.92 -92.79 -74.11
CA LEU A 126 93.54 -92.54 -74.52
C LEU A 126 92.52 -93.03 -73.47
N ALA A 127 92.81 -94.12 -72.76
CA ALA A 127 92.01 -94.58 -71.62
C ALA A 127 92.13 -93.62 -70.43
N ALA A 128 93.33 -93.09 -70.13
CA ALA A 128 93.52 -92.08 -69.10
C ALA A 128 92.77 -90.78 -69.42
N GLU A 129 92.90 -90.26 -70.65
CA GLU A 129 92.16 -89.09 -71.15
C GLU A 129 90.63 -89.32 -71.12
N HIS A 130 90.15 -90.54 -71.38
CA HIS A 130 88.73 -90.87 -71.24
C HIS A 130 88.26 -90.85 -69.79
N GLU A 131 89.06 -91.34 -68.84
CA GLU A 131 88.73 -91.29 -67.40
C GLU A 131 88.84 -89.86 -66.86
N ASP A 132 89.87 -89.09 -67.22
CA ASP A 132 89.99 -87.67 -66.87
C ASP A 132 88.84 -86.84 -67.47
N ALA A 133 88.38 -87.16 -68.70
CA ALA A 133 87.19 -86.57 -69.28
C ALA A 133 85.89 -87.00 -68.55
N ALA A 134 85.81 -88.24 -68.05
CA ALA A 134 84.69 -88.71 -67.23
C ALA A 134 84.66 -88.00 -65.86
N VAL A 135 85.82 -87.82 -65.22
CA VAL A 135 86.02 -87.09 -63.96
C VAL A 135 85.77 -85.58 -64.14
N ALA A 136 86.17 -84.98 -65.26
CA ALA A 136 85.79 -83.61 -65.61
C ALA A 136 84.26 -83.49 -65.79
N LYS A 137 83.63 -84.50 -66.40
CA LYS A 137 82.17 -84.55 -66.63
C LYS A 137 81.36 -84.87 -65.37
N SER A 138 81.92 -85.53 -64.35
CA SER A 138 81.27 -85.64 -63.03
C SER A 138 81.39 -84.32 -62.27
N LYS A 139 82.60 -83.75 -62.15
CA LYS A 139 82.85 -82.44 -61.53
C LYS A 139 81.99 -81.32 -62.14
N LEU A 140 81.82 -81.30 -63.47
CA LEU A 140 80.93 -80.34 -64.13
C LEU A 140 79.44 -80.55 -63.78
N ARG A 141 78.97 -81.79 -63.54
CA ARG A 141 77.61 -82.03 -63.06
C ARG A 141 77.44 -81.60 -61.60
N GLU A 142 78.44 -81.84 -60.77
CA GLU A 142 78.46 -81.44 -59.35
C GLU A 142 78.45 -79.92 -59.22
N LEU A 143 79.35 -79.21 -59.90
CA LEU A 143 79.37 -77.74 -59.95
C LEU A 143 78.06 -77.15 -60.52
N ASN A 144 77.43 -77.79 -61.52
CA ASN A 144 76.11 -77.35 -61.99
C ASN A 144 74.99 -77.59 -60.95
N LYS A 145 75.06 -78.67 -60.17
CA LYS A 145 74.12 -78.98 -59.08
C LYS A 145 74.29 -77.99 -57.91
N GLU A 146 75.52 -77.67 -57.54
CA GLU A 146 75.86 -76.65 -56.53
C GLU A 146 75.43 -75.25 -56.98
N LEU A 147 75.71 -74.87 -58.23
CA LEU A 147 75.26 -73.62 -58.82
C LEU A 147 73.72 -73.52 -58.87
N ALA A 148 73.02 -74.62 -59.13
CA ALA A 148 71.56 -74.68 -59.05
C ALA A 148 71.05 -74.55 -57.61
N ALA A 149 71.71 -75.21 -56.65
CA ALA A 149 71.36 -75.15 -55.23
C ALA A 149 71.56 -73.74 -54.64
N GLU A 150 72.69 -73.09 -54.92
CA GLU A 150 72.93 -71.71 -54.47
C GLU A 150 72.07 -70.69 -55.22
N LYS A 151 71.71 -70.90 -56.49
CA LYS A 151 70.69 -70.09 -57.17
C LYS A 151 69.32 -70.22 -56.48
N ALA A 152 68.90 -71.43 -56.11
CA ALA A 152 67.66 -71.65 -55.38
C ALA A 152 67.68 -71.04 -53.96
N LYS A 153 68.80 -71.17 -53.25
CA LYS A 153 69.03 -70.59 -51.92
C LYS A 153 69.10 -69.06 -51.95
N ALA A 154 69.73 -68.47 -52.97
CA ALA A 154 69.73 -67.03 -53.20
C ALA A 154 68.32 -66.52 -53.51
N ALA A 155 67.57 -67.18 -54.40
CA ALA A 155 66.18 -66.82 -54.72
C ALA A 155 65.25 -66.96 -53.50
N ALA A 156 65.43 -67.98 -52.66
CA ALA A 156 64.70 -68.13 -51.40
C ALA A 156 65.05 -67.03 -50.38
N GLY A 157 66.33 -66.62 -50.31
CA GLY A 157 66.78 -65.48 -49.53
C GLY A 157 66.17 -64.16 -50.01
N GLU A 158 66.20 -63.90 -51.32
CA GLU A 158 65.59 -62.72 -51.96
C GLU A 158 64.08 -62.67 -51.71
N ALA A 159 63.38 -63.79 -51.86
CA ALA A 159 61.94 -63.89 -51.58
C ALA A 159 61.62 -63.64 -50.09
N LYS A 160 62.47 -64.12 -49.16
CA LYS A 160 62.34 -63.84 -47.73
C LYS A 160 62.54 -62.36 -47.42
N VAL A 161 63.58 -61.72 -47.98
CA VAL A 161 63.85 -60.30 -47.80
C VAL A 161 62.72 -59.45 -48.40
N LYS A 162 62.23 -59.77 -49.60
CA LYS A 162 61.06 -59.11 -50.21
C LYS A 162 59.80 -59.23 -49.35
N LYS A 163 59.51 -60.41 -48.78
CA LYS A 163 58.39 -60.59 -47.85
C LYS A 163 58.56 -59.77 -46.56
N GLN A 164 59.79 -59.63 -46.05
CA GLN A 164 60.08 -58.80 -44.89
C GLN A 164 59.97 -57.30 -45.22
N LEU A 165 60.41 -56.86 -46.41
CA LEU A 165 60.27 -55.48 -46.87
C LEU A 165 58.80 -55.06 -46.95
N VAL A 166 57.97 -55.85 -47.64
CA VAL A 166 56.51 -55.60 -47.75
C VAL A 166 55.83 -55.59 -46.38
N ALA A 167 56.25 -56.45 -45.45
CA ALA A 167 55.74 -56.42 -44.07
C ALA A 167 56.13 -55.11 -43.34
N ARG A 168 57.36 -54.61 -43.50
CA ARG A 168 57.79 -53.32 -42.94
C ARG A 168 57.09 -52.13 -43.59
N GLU A 169 56.85 -52.17 -44.91
CA GLU A 169 56.07 -51.15 -45.62
C GLU A 169 54.62 -51.08 -45.11
N GLN A 170 54.00 -52.24 -44.86
CA GLN A 170 52.68 -52.35 -44.23
C GLN A 170 52.68 -51.83 -42.78
N GLU A 171 53.69 -52.17 -41.98
CA GLU A 171 53.86 -51.63 -40.62
C GLU A 171 54.01 -50.09 -40.63
N ILE A 172 54.84 -49.54 -41.51
CA ILE A 172 55.05 -48.10 -41.67
C ILE A 172 53.74 -47.42 -42.07
N THR A 173 53.01 -47.97 -43.04
CA THR A 173 51.70 -47.44 -43.47
C THR A 173 50.68 -47.49 -42.32
N ALA A 174 50.65 -48.57 -41.54
CA ALA A 174 49.77 -48.70 -40.37
C ALA A 174 50.17 -47.81 -39.19
N VAL A 175 51.44 -47.43 -39.04
CA VAL A 175 51.90 -46.41 -38.09
C VAL A 175 51.50 -45.01 -38.58
N GLN A 176 51.75 -44.68 -39.85
CA GLN A 176 51.36 -43.40 -40.44
C GLN A 176 49.85 -43.18 -40.39
N ALA A 177 49.03 -44.19 -40.67
CA ALA A 177 47.58 -44.11 -40.57
C ALA A 177 47.10 -43.84 -39.14
N ARG A 178 47.65 -44.55 -38.14
CA ARG A 178 47.34 -44.31 -36.71
C ARG A 178 47.78 -42.93 -36.24
N MET A 179 48.95 -42.47 -36.67
CA MET A 179 49.48 -41.14 -36.38
C MET A 179 48.58 -40.04 -36.98
N GLN A 180 48.16 -40.17 -38.25
CA GLN A 180 47.22 -39.24 -38.87
C GLN A 180 45.83 -39.26 -38.18
N ALA A 181 45.36 -40.42 -37.74
CA ALA A 181 44.10 -40.52 -36.99
C ALA A 181 44.20 -39.79 -35.63
N SER A 182 45.25 -40.03 -34.84
CA SER A 182 45.51 -39.33 -33.58
C SER A 182 45.61 -37.81 -33.78
N TYR A 183 46.33 -37.33 -34.80
CA TYR A 183 46.37 -35.90 -35.10
C TYR A 183 44.99 -35.32 -35.49
N ARG A 184 44.15 -36.06 -36.22
CA ARG A 184 42.78 -35.61 -36.54
C ARG A 184 41.88 -35.52 -35.30
N GLU A 185 41.99 -36.47 -34.37
CA GLU A 185 41.23 -36.39 -33.11
C GLU A 185 41.74 -35.26 -32.21
N HIS A 186 43.06 -35.09 -32.04
CA HIS A 186 43.60 -33.96 -31.27
C HIS A 186 43.25 -32.59 -31.89
N VAL A 187 43.17 -32.47 -33.23
CA VAL A 187 42.67 -31.24 -33.87
C VAL A 187 41.20 -30.99 -33.56
N LYS A 188 40.34 -32.03 -33.54
CA LYS A 188 38.94 -31.89 -33.09
C LYS A 188 38.84 -31.51 -31.62
N GLU A 189 39.63 -32.13 -30.74
CA GLU A 189 39.67 -31.81 -29.31
C GLU A 189 40.06 -30.34 -29.08
N VAL A 190 41.12 -29.88 -29.75
CA VAL A 190 41.56 -28.47 -29.70
C VAL A 190 40.48 -27.53 -30.24
N GLN A 191 39.81 -27.87 -31.34
CA GLN A 191 38.69 -27.07 -31.88
C GLN A 191 37.49 -27.02 -30.92
N GLN A 192 37.14 -28.14 -30.27
CA GLN A 192 36.09 -28.18 -29.25
C GLN A 192 36.44 -27.36 -28.01
N LEU A 193 37.69 -27.43 -27.55
CA LEU A 193 38.18 -26.61 -26.43
C LEU A 193 38.21 -25.12 -26.79
N GLN A 194 38.66 -24.75 -28.00
CA GLN A 194 38.59 -23.38 -28.52
C GLN A 194 37.15 -22.89 -28.73
N GLY A 195 36.19 -23.80 -28.96
CA GLY A 195 34.76 -23.50 -28.95
C GLY A 195 34.28 -23.18 -27.53
N LYS A 196 34.53 -24.08 -26.58
CA LYS A 196 34.17 -23.92 -25.16
C LYS A 196 34.77 -22.66 -24.54
N ILE A 197 36.04 -22.36 -24.83
CA ILE A 197 36.72 -21.14 -24.38
C ILE A 197 36.00 -19.90 -24.91
N ARG A 198 35.65 -19.84 -26.20
CA ARG A 198 34.91 -18.72 -26.78
C ARG A 198 33.51 -18.56 -26.17
N THR A 199 32.75 -19.64 -25.98
CA THR A 199 31.44 -19.55 -25.33
C THR A 199 31.53 -19.11 -23.87
N LEU A 200 32.60 -19.49 -23.15
CA LEU A 200 32.83 -19.03 -21.78
C LEU A 200 33.28 -17.56 -21.74
N GLN A 201 34.11 -17.11 -22.68
CA GLN A 201 34.47 -15.69 -22.84
C GLN A 201 33.22 -14.85 -23.15
N GLU A 202 32.40 -15.28 -24.10
CA GLU A 202 31.16 -14.61 -24.47
C GLU A 202 30.16 -14.54 -23.29
N GLN A 203 30.06 -15.60 -22.48
CA GLN A 203 29.27 -15.57 -21.23
C GLN A 203 29.88 -14.64 -20.17
N LEU A 204 31.21 -14.58 -20.04
CA LEU A 204 31.91 -13.73 -19.08
C LEU A 204 31.87 -12.24 -19.47
N GLU A 205 31.76 -11.92 -20.76
CA GLU A 205 31.60 -10.55 -21.26
C GLU A 205 30.12 -10.13 -21.24
N ASN A 206 29.21 -10.95 -21.78
CA ASN A 206 27.80 -10.59 -21.90
C ASN A 206 27.01 -10.73 -20.59
N GLY A 207 27.37 -11.66 -19.70
CA GLY A 207 26.67 -11.88 -18.43
C GLY A 207 26.72 -10.65 -17.51
N PRO A 208 27.92 -10.19 -17.10
CA PRO A 208 28.08 -8.99 -16.28
C PRO A 208 27.56 -7.72 -16.96
N ASN A 209 27.76 -7.56 -18.28
CA ASN A 209 27.22 -6.41 -19.01
C ASN A 209 25.68 -6.41 -19.04
N THR A 210 25.04 -7.57 -19.19
CA THR A 210 23.57 -7.69 -19.13
C THR A 210 23.04 -7.40 -17.72
N GLN A 211 23.72 -7.88 -16.69
CA GLN A 211 23.35 -7.56 -15.29
C GLN A 211 23.55 -6.07 -14.99
N LEU A 212 24.66 -5.46 -15.43
CA LEU A 212 24.95 -4.05 -15.26
C LEU A 212 23.92 -3.18 -16.02
N ALA A 213 23.53 -3.54 -17.24
CA ALA A 213 22.51 -2.84 -17.99
C ALA A 213 21.13 -2.90 -17.29
N ARG A 214 20.74 -4.06 -16.74
CA ARG A 214 19.52 -4.20 -15.91
C ARG A 214 19.60 -3.33 -14.66
N LEU A 215 20.68 -3.40 -13.90
CA LEU A 215 20.88 -2.58 -12.69
C LEU A 215 20.89 -1.07 -13.01
N GLN A 216 21.42 -0.66 -14.17
CA GLN A 216 21.34 0.72 -14.65
C GLN A 216 19.91 1.13 -15.01
N GLN A 217 19.16 0.25 -15.69
CA GLN A 217 17.74 0.47 -16.01
C GLN A 217 16.89 0.56 -14.73
N GLU A 218 17.05 -0.37 -13.80
CA GLU A 218 16.43 -0.36 -12.47
C GLU A 218 16.77 0.93 -11.71
N ASN A 219 18.04 1.38 -11.72
CA ASN A 219 18.44 2.65 -11.13
C ASN A 219 17.79 3.86 -11.81
N SER A 220 17.58 3.85 -13.13
CA SER A 220 16.84 4.93 -13.81
C SER A 220 15.36 4.94 -13.41
N ILE A 221 14.69 3.77 -13.40
CA ILE A 221 13.29 3.62 -12.98
C ILE A 221 13.11 4.06 -11.52
N LEU A 222 14.01 3.68 -10.62
CA LEU A 222 13.97 4.09 -9.21
C LEU A 222 14.19 5.59 -9.03
N ARG A 223 15.08 6.22 -9.82
CA ARG A 223 15.26 7.68 -9.80
C ARG A 223 14.04 8.40 -10.34
N ASP A 224 13.45 7.93 -11.43
CA ASP A 224 12.27 8.56 -12.03
C ASP A 224 11.03 8.39 -11.13
N ALA A 225 10.87 7.23 -10.49
CA ALA A 225 9.84 7.00 -9.47
C ALA A 225 10.06 7.89 -8.23
N LEU A 226 11.30 8.03 -7.75
CA LEU A 226 11.64 8.93 -6.63
C LEU A 226 11.39 10.41 -6.98
N ASN A 227 11.73 10.84 -8.19
CA ASN A 227 11.47 12.19 -8.69
C ASN A 227 9.97 12.46 -8.83
N GLN A 228 9.20 11.51 -9.37
CA GLN A 228 7.74 11.61 -9.47
C GLN A 228 7.08 11.64 -8.08
N ALA A 229 7.51 10.78 -7.15
CA ALA A 229 7.00 10.77 -5.78
C ALA A 229 7.32 12.08 -5.05
N THR A 230 8.56 12.56 -5.13
CA THR A 230 8.98 13.86 -4.57
C THR A 230 8.15 15.00 -5.13
N SER A 231 8.04 15.11 -6.46
CA SER A 231 7.25 16.15 -7.12
C SER A 231 5.75 16.06 -6.80
N GLN A 232 5.20 14.86 -6.63
CA GLN A 232 3.80 14.68 -6.22
C GLN A 232 3.58 15.10 -4.76
N VAL A 233 4.53 14.81 -3.85
CA VAL A 233 4.49 15.26 -2.45
C VAL A 233 4.63 16.78 -2.36
N GLU A 234 5.60 17.38 -3.07
CA GLU A 234 5.76 18.84 -3.16
C GLU A 234 4.50 19.52 -3.72
N SER A 235 3.88 18.93 -4.76
CA SER A 235 2.64 19.44 -5.35
C SER A 235 1.46 19.40 -4.38
N LYS A 236 1.27 18.27 -3.67
CA LYS A 236 0.25 18.13 -2.61
C LYS A 236 0.50 19.12 -1.46
N GLN A 237 1.71 19.20 -0.96
CA GLN A 237 2.08 20.10 0.14
C GLN A 237 1.90 21.58 -0.25
N ASN A 238 2.24 21.98 -1.48
CA ASN A 238 1.98 23.33 -1.97
C ASN A 238 0.47 23.62 -2.12
N ALA A 239 -0.34 22.64 -2.55
CA ALA A 239 -1.79 22.78 -2.61
C ALA A 239 -2.44 22.87 -1.23
N GLU A 240 -1.94 22.12 -0.24
CA GLU A 240 -2.37 22.20 1.16
C GLU A 240 -1.96 23.54 1.81
N LEU A 241 -0.72 24.00 1.60
CA LEU A 241 -0.28 25.33 2.00
C LEU A 241 -1.10 26.45 1.35
N ALA A 242 -1.54 26.28 0.10
CA ALA A 242 -2.44 27.21 -0.57
C ALA A 242 -3.84 27.23 0.07
N LYS A 243 -4.41 26.05 0.39
CA LYS A 243 -5.68 25.94 1.12
C LYS A 243 -5.60 26.58 2.51
N LEU A 244 -4.57 26.25 3.30
CA LEU A 244 -4.38 26.82 4.64
C LEU A 244 -4.20 28.34 4.59
N ARG A 245 -3.50 28.88 3.59
CA ARG A 245 -3.42 30.34 3.35
C ARG A 245 -4.78 30.94 2.98
N GLN A 246 -5.58 30.26 2.16
CA GLN A 246 -6.94 30.69 1.81
C GLN A 246 -7.87 30.66 3.04
N GLU A 247 -7.83 29.61 3.84
CA GLU A 247 -8.60 29.47 5.08
C GLU A 247 -8.21 30.52 6.12
N LEU A 248 -6.90 30.75 6.35
CA LEU A 248 -6.42 31.85 7.19
C LEU A 248 -6.91 33.22 6.68
N SER A 249 -6.91 33.46 5.37
CA SER A 249 -7.44 34.71 4.80
C SER A 249 -8.96 34.85 4.98
N LYS A 250 -9.71 33.74 4.88
CA LYS A 250 -11.16 33.69 5.10
C LYS A 250 -11.50 33.95 6.57
N VAL A 251 -10.84 33.25 7.50
CA VAL A 251 -11.03 33.46 8.94
C VAL A 251 -10.60 34.86 9.37
N SER A 252 -9.53 35.42 8.78
CA SER A 252 -9.13 36.81 9.04
C SER A 252 -10.20 37.81 8.58
N LYS A 253 -10.81 37.59 7.41
CA LYS A 253 -11.89 38.42 6.88
C LYS A 253 -13.17 38.29 7.72
N GLU A 254 -13.55 37.08 8.11
CA GLU A 254 -14.68 36.82 9.00
C GLU A 254 -14.47 37.44 10.39
N LEU A 255 -13.24 37.40 10.93
CA LEU A 255 -12.88 38.07 12.18
C LEU A 255 -13.00 39.60 12.07
N VAL A 256 -12.53 40.20 10.97
CA VAL A 256 -12.71 41.64 10.71
C VAL A 256 -14.18 42.00 10.61
N GLU A 257 -14.97 41.29 9.79
CA GLU A 257 -16.42 41.52 9.64
C GLU A 257 -17.18 41.37 10.97
N LYS A 258 -16.82 40.38 11.79
CA LYS A 258 -17.39 40.21 13.14
C LYS A 258 -16.97 41.33 14.09
N SER A 259 -15.72 41.79 14.04
CA SER A 259 -15.25 42.91 14.86
C SER A 259 -15.94 44.23 14.48
N GLU A 260 -16.18 44.47 13.19
CA GLU A 260 -16.93 45.64 12.71
C GLU A 260 -18.41 45.56 13.10
N ALA A 261 -19.04 44.39 12.98
CA ALA A 261 -20.42 44.17 13.43
C ALA A 261 -20.58 44.38 14.94
N ALA A 262 -19.67 43.83 15.76
CA ALA A 262 -19.67 44.04 17.21
C ALA A 262 -19.45 45.52 17.57
N ARG A 263 -18.57 46.23 16.86
CA ARG A 263 -18.36 47.67 17.03
C ARG A 263 -19.59 48.50 16.63
N GLN A 264 -20.35 48.07 15.63
CA GLN A 264 -21.63 48.69 15.26
C GLN A 264 -22.71 48.43 16.33
N GLU A 265 -22.79 47.21 16.86
CA GLU A 265 -23.70 46.84 17.94
C GLU A 265 -23.39 47.62 19.23
N GLU A 266 -22.11 47.79 19.59
CA GLU A 266 -21.68 48.63 20.71
C GLU A 266 -22.08 50.11 20.52
N GLN A 267 -21.95 50.65 19.31
CA GLN A 267 -22.42 51.99 18.97
C GLN A 267 -23.95 52.11 19.06
N GLN A 268 -24.70 51.09 18.62
CA GLN A 268 -26.16 51.05 18.77
C GLN A 268 -26.57 50.95 20.24
N ARG A 269 -25.90 50.11 21.04
CA ARG A 269 -26.12 50.00 22.50
C ARG A 269 -25.93 51.35 23.19
N LYS A 270 -24.82 52.05 22.93
CA LYS A 270 -24.57 53.41 23.47
C LYS A 270 -25.61 54.43 23.01
N ALA A 271 -26.12 54.32 21.78
CA ALA A 271 -27.20 55.16 21.26
C ALA A 271 -28.60 54.80 21.80
N LEU A 272 -28.79 53.62 22.39
CA LEU A 272 -29.99 53.23 23.14
C LEU A 272 -29.87 53.62 24.61
N GLU A 273 -28.74 53.36 25.24
CA GLU A 273 -28.40 53.71 26.62
C GLU A 273 -28.55 55.22 26.88
N THR A 274 -28.06 56.07 25.96
CA THR A 274 -28.26 57.53 26.01
C THR A 274 -29.73 57.96 25.81
N LYS A 275 -30.55 57.18 25.09
CA LYS A 275 -32.00 57.42 25.00
C LYS A 275 -32.73 56.99 26.28
N THR A 276 -32.35 55.85 26.87
CA THR A 276 -32.89 55.38 28.15
C THR A 276 -32.64 56.41 29.24
N ALA A 277 -31.40 56.90 29.39
CA ALA A 277 -31.07 57.96 30.34
C ALA A 277 -31.84 59.28 30.08
N ALA A 278 -32.14 59.60 28.82
CA ALA A 278 -32.98 60.75 28.49
C ALA A 278 -34.45 60.54 28.88
N PHE A 279 -35.01 59.33 28.67
CA PHE A 279 -36.36 58.98 29.11
C PHE A 279 -36.48 58.87 30.63
N GLU A 280 -35.48 58.32 31.34
CA GLU A 280 -35.41 58.32 32.81
C GLU A 280 -35.44 59.75 33.36
N LYS A 281 -34.64 60.65 32.79
CA LYS A 281 -34.67 62.08 33.14
C LYS A 281 -36.04 62.71 32.85
N GLN A 282 -36.70 62.35 31.75
CA GLN A 282 -38.04 62.84 31.42
C GLN A 282 -39.10 62.31 32.39
N ILE A 283 -39.00 61.04 32.82
CA ILE A 283 -39.88 60.43 33.84
C ILE A 283 -39.69 61.14 35.18
N LEU A 284 -38.45 61.38 35.62
CA LEU A 284 -38.17 62.13 36.85
C LEU A 284 -38.71 63.57 36.80
N GLN A 285 -38.62 64.24 35.65
CA GLN A 285 -39.22 65.57 35.45
C GLN A 285 -40.75 65.54 35.51
N LEU A 286 -41.39 64.52 34.91
CA LEU A 286 -42.84 64.33 34.97
C LEU A 286 -43.32 63.97 36.39
N GLN A 287 -42.57 63.15 37.13
CA GLN A 287 -42.85 62.84 38.53
C GLN A 287 -42.73 64.08 39.44
N ALA A 288 -41.72 64.92 39.22
CA ALA A 288 -41.57 66.19 39.94
C ALA A 288 -42.76 67.13 39.65
N ALA A 289 -43.09 67.34 38.36
CA ALA A 289 -44.23 68.18 37.96
C ALA A 289 -45.58 67.63 38.45
N HIS A 290 -45.76 66.30 38.47
CA HIS A 290 -46.94 65.66 39.05
C HIS A 290 -47.05 65.98 40.55
N LYS A 291 -45.98 65.75 41.32
CA LYS A 291 -45.93 66.05 42.76
C LYS A 291 -46.16 67.53 43.07
N GLU A 292 -45.57 68.43 42.29
CA GLU A 292 -45.83 69.88 42.40
C GLU A 292 -47.31 70.21 42.15
N SER A 293 -47.96 69.54 41.18
CA SER A 293 -49.38 69.71 40.89
C SER A 293 -50.28 69.11 41.99
N GLU A 294 -49.93 67.97 42.57
CA GLU A 294 -50.62 67.37 43.72
C GLU A 294 -50.51 68.26 44.96
N GLU A 295 -49.31 68.76 45.26
CA GLU A 295 -49.10 69.72 46.34
C GLU A 295 -49.88 71.03 46.12
N ALA A 296 -49.98 71.50 44.88
CA ALA A 296 -50.78 72.68 44.54
C ALA A 296 -52.29 72.42 44.68
N LEU A 297 -52.77 71.24 44.26
CA LEU A 297 -54.17 70.83 44.43
C LEU A 297 -54.52 70.66 45.92
N GLN A 298 -53.64 70.06 46.73
CA GLN A 298 -53.80 69.96 48.17
C GLN A 298 -53.89 71.34 48.82
N LYS A 299 -52.97 72.27 48.49
CA LYS A 299 -53.00 73.66 49.00
C LYS A 299 -54.31 74.39 48.64
N ARG A 300 -54.91 74.10 47.46
CA ARG A 300 -56.22 74.64 47.07
C ARG A 300 -57.38 73.96 47.81
N LEU A 301 -57.32 72.65 48.04
CA LEU A 301 -58.29 71.91 48.85
C LEU A 301 -58.29 72.41 50.31
N ASP A 302 -57.12 72.69 50.86
CA ASP A 302 -56.95 73.27 52.20
C ASP A 302 -57.49 74.70 52.30
N GLU A 303 -57.35 75.53 51.25
CA GLU A 303 -57.99 76.86 51.21
C GLU A 303 -59.51 76.76 51.10
N VAL A 304 -60.03 75.95 50.17
CA VAL A 304 -61.49 75.74 50.03
C VAL A 304 -62.09 75.16 51.31
N SER A 305 -61.39 74.28 52.01
CA SER A 305 -61.83 73.77 53.32
C SER A 305 -61.85 74.87 54.39
N ARG A 306 -60.86 75.77 54.40
CA ARG A 306 -60.83 76.93 55.32
C ARG A 306 -61.87 77.99 54.97
N GLU A 307 -62.13 78.24 53.69
CA GLU A 307 -63.23 79.09 53.21
C GLU A 307 -64.60 78.50 53.55
N LEU A 308 -64.79 77.19 53.40
CA LEU A 308 -66.00 76.48 53.82
C LEU A 308 -66.22 76.61 55.34
N CYS A 309 -65.19 76.41 56.16
CA CYS A 309 -65.29 76.62 57.61
C CYS A 309 -65.64 78.08 57.95
N ARG A 310 -64.97 79.07 57.34
CA ARG A 310 -65.31 80.51 57.51
C ARG A 310 -66.77 80.79 57.12
N SER A 311 -67.24 80.25 56.01
CA SER A 311 -68.61 80.38 55.51
C SER A 311 -69.61 79.73 56.45
N GLN A 312 -69.34 78.51 56.94
CA GLN A 312 -70.17 77.81 57.92
C GLN A 312 -70.27 78.59 59.25
N SER A 313 -69.16 79.15 59.75
CA SER A 313 -69.17 80.02 60.93
C SER A 313 -69.98 81.30 60.70
N SER A 314 -69.87 81.92 59.52
CA SER A 314 -70.68 83.09 59.14
C SER A 314 -72.19 82.74 59.07
N HIS A 315 -72.55 81.62 58.44
CA HIS A 315 -73.92 81.09 58.40
C HIS A 315 -74.45 80.62 59.76
N ALA A 316 -73.58 80.33 60.73
CA ALA A 316 -73.97 80.09 62.11
C ALA A 316 -74.28 81.41 62.84
N SER A 317 -73.42 82.43 62.71
CA SER A 317 -73.69 83.77 63.26
C SER A 317 -74.97 84.36 62.69
N LEU A 318 -75.14 84.35 61.37
CA LEU A 318 -76.34 84.87 60.70
C LEU A 318 -77.63 84.13 61.12
N ARG A 319 -77.54 82.84 61.48
CA ARG A 319 -78.69 82.12 62.09
C ARG A 319 -78.94 82.59 63.51
N ALA A 320 -77.92 82.67 64.36
CA ALA A 320 -78.08 83.16 65.73
C ALA A 320 -78.61 84.61 65.78
N ASP A 321 -78.26 85.45 64.81
CA ASP A 321 -78.76 86.82 64.69
C ASP A 321 -80.19 86.88 64.11
N ALA A 322 -80.56 85.96 63.21
CA ALA A 322 -81.94 85.80 62.76
C ALA A 322 -82.86 85.21 63.85
N GLU A 323 -82.35 84.29 64.67
CA GLU A 323 -83.04 83.73 65.85
C GLU A 323 -83.32 84.84 66.88
N LYS A 324 -82.32 85.66 67.23
CA LYS A 324 -82.53 86.87 68.07
C LYS A 324 -83.53 87.84 67.48
N ALA A 325 -83.51 88.06 66.16
CA ALA A 325 -84.48 88.94 65.50
C ALA A 325 -85.92 88.36 65.57
N GLN A 326 -86.05 87.03 65.46
CA GLN A 326 -87.32 86.33 65.66
C GLN A 326 -87.79 86.38 67.12
N GLU A 327 -86.90 86.22 68.11
CA GLU A 327 -87.21 86.43 69.53
C GLU A 327 -87.68 87.87 69.80
N GLN A 328 -86.99 88.87 69.27
CA GLN A 328 -87.40 90.27 69.36
C GLN A 328 -88.77 90.51 68.70
N GLN A 329 -89.04 89.87 67.56
CA GLN A 329 -90.34 89.96 66.89
C GLN A 329 -91.45 89.26 67.70
N GLN A 330 -91.16 88.15 68.38
CA GLN A 330 -92.08 87.49 69.32
C GLN A 330 -92.35 88.36 70.55
N GLN A 331 -91.31 88.98 71.13
CA GLN A 331 -91.46 89.94 72.24
C GLN A 331 -92.29 91.16 71.82
N MET A 332 -92.07 91.71 70.61
CA MET A 332 -92.89 92.79 70.06
C MET A 332 -94.35 92.36 69.82
N ALA A 333 -94.60 91.13 69.38
CA ALA A 333 -95.95 90.59 69.24
C ALA A 333 -96.63 90.37 70.60
N GLU A 334 -95.89 89.90 71.62
CA GLU A 334 -96.39 89.75 72.98
C GLU A 334 -96.69 91.11 73.64
N LEU A 335 -95.82 92.11 73.45
CA LEU A 335 -96.07 93.49 73.86
C LEU A 335 -97.27 94.10 73.14
N HIS A 336 -97.46 93.80 71.84
CA HIS A 336 -98.64 94.25 71.10
C HIS A 336 -99.92 93.56 71.61
N SER A 337 -99.87 92.28 71.96
CA SER A 337 -100.98 91.56 72.60
C SER A 337 -101.33 92.14 73.98
N LYS A 338 -100.31 92.44 74.80
CA LYS A 338 -100.47 93.14 76.10
C LYS A 338 -101.05 94.55 75.94
N LEU A 339 -100.67 95.27 74.88
CA LEU A 339 -101.24 96.58 74.53
C LEU A 339 -102.71 96.45 74.11
N GLN A 340 -103.06 95.49 73.25
CA GLN A 340 -104.45 95.22 72.87
C GLN A 340 -105.30 94.82 74.08
N ALA A 341 -104.76 94.03 75.01
CA ALA A 341 -105.43 93.68 76.26
C ALA A 341 -105.68 94.92 77.15
N SER A 342 -104.69 95.81 77.31
CA SER A 342 -104.87 97.05 78.08
C SER A 342 -105.78 98.05 77.38
N GLU A 343 -105.82 98.10 76.04
CA GLU A 343 -106.82 98.86 75.29
C GLU A 343 -108.24 98.31 75.47
N ALA A 344 -108.40 96.98 75.52
CA ALA A 344 -109.68 96.35 75.79
C ALA A 344 -110.14 96.59 77.24
N GLU A 345 -109.22 96.53 78.20
CA GLU A 345 -109.48 96.87 79.60
C GLU A 345 -109.83 98.36 79.76
N VAL A 346 -109.13 99.28 79.07
CA VAL A 346 -109.48 100.70 79.02
C VAL A 346 -110.84 100.95 78.36
N LYS A 347 -111.21 100.20 77.30
CA LYS A 347 -112.56 100.26 76.71
C LYS A 347 -113.63 99.80 77.71
N SER A 348 -113.42 98.66 78.37
CA SER A 348 -114.28 98.17 79.45
C SER A 348 -114.43 99.20 80.59
N LYS A 349 -113.34 99.78 81.08
CA LYS A 349 -113.36 100.87 82.08
C LYS A 349 -114.08 102.13 81.59
N ARG A 350 -114.04 102.42 80.28
CA ARG A 350 -114.77 103.54 79.66
C ARG A 350 -116.27 103.26 79.53
N GLU A 351 -116.65 102.00 79.37
CA GLU A 351 -118.03 101.51 79.37
C GLU A 351 -118.60 101.44 80.80
N GLU A 352 -117.82 101.01 81.80
CA GLU A 352 -118.12 101.16 83.23
C GLU A 352 -118.36 102.63 83.61
N LEU A 353 -117.46 103.55 83.21
CA LEU A 353 -117.62 104.99 83.44
C LEU A 353 -118.84 105.57 82.71
N SER A 354 -119.21 105.03 81.55
CA SER A 354 -120.46 105.38 80.85
C SER A 354 -121.68 104.93 81.64
N GLY A 355 -121.67 103.72 82.21
CA GLY A 355 -122.70 103.22 83.11
C GLY A 355 -122.85 104.06 84.38
N LEU A 356 -121.73 104.37 85.05
CA LEU A 356 -121.69 105.23 86.24
C LEU A 356 -122.20 106.66 85.92
N HIS A 357 -121.94 107.19 84.72
CA HIS A 357 -122.48 108.49 84.29
C HIS A 357 -123.99 108.46 83.96
N GLY A 358 -124.52 107.30 83.57
CA GLY A 358 -125.96 107.04 83.50
C GLY A 358 -126.60 107.08 84.89
N GLN A 359 -126.07 106.25 85.81
CA GLN A 359 -126.50 106.16 87.19
C GLN A 359 -126.46 107.52 87.92
N LEU A 360 -125.45 108.36 87.64
CA LEU A 360 -125.35 109.72 88.21
C LEU A 360 -126.45 110.68 87.70
N LYS A 361 -127.02 110.45 86.52
CA LYS A 361 -128.17 111.22 86.00
C LYS A 361 -129.48 110.71 86.58
N GLU A 362 -129.64 109.40 86.66
CA GLU A 362 -130.82 108.76 87.26
C GLU A 362 -130.94 109.13 88.75
N ALA A 363 -129.86 109.00 89.54
CA ALA A 363 -129.81 109.42 90.94
C ALA A 363 -130.13 110.92 91.18
N ARG A 364 -130.05 111.76 90.13
CA ARG A 364 -130.37 113.20 90.18
C ARG A 364 -131.82 113.51 89.81
N ALA A 365 -132.49 112.63 89.06
CA ALA A 365 -133.93 112.65 88.84
C ALA A 365 -134.69 111.92 89.97
N GLU A 366 -134.07 110.88 90.54
CA GLU A 366 -134.63 110.13 91.66
C GLU A 366 -134.53 110.88 92.98
N ASN A 367 -133.56 111.76 93.20
CA ASN A 367 -133.49 112.56 94.44
C ASN A 367 -134.76 113.37 94.71
N SER A 368 -135.39 113.91 93.65
CA SER A 368 -136.63 114.68 93.75
C SER A 368 -137.92 113.83 93.80
N GLN A 369 -137.84 112.50 93.65
CA GLN A 369 -139.01 111.60 93.69
C GLN A 369 -138.92 110.51 94.79
N LEU A 370 -137.72 110.03 95.12
CA LEU A 370 -137.46 109.12 96.24
C LEU A 370 -137.48 109.81 97.61
N THR A 371 -137.42 111.15 97.64
CA THR A 371 -137.86 111.96 98.81
C THR A 371 -139.30 111.61 99.21
N GLU A 372 -140.16 111.19 98.27
CA GLU A 372 -141.49 110.65 98.56
C GLU A 372 -141.56 109.10 98.59
N ARG A 373 -140.54 108.38 98.07
CA ARG A 373 -140.70 106.93 97.73
C ARG A 373 -139.52 105.95 97.92
N ILE A 374 -138.74 106.11 99.00
CA ILE A 374 -138.70 105.05 100.07
C ILE A 374 -138.05 103.66 99.73
N ARG A 375 -136.83 103.38 100.25
CA ARG A 375 -136.52 102.26 101.22
C ARG A 375 -136.10 100.79 100.77
N SER A 376 -135.35 100.48 99.65
CA SER A 376 -134.79 99.11 99.22
C SER A 376 -133.49 99.05 98.28
N ILE A 377 -133.02 97.90 97.65
CA ILE A 377 -131.85 97.01 98.02
C ILE A 377 -131.26 95.91 96.97
N GLU A 378 -129.92 95.90 96.63
CA GLU A 378 -128.76 94.85 96.53
C GLU A 378 -128.58 93.51 95.57
N ALA A 379 -127.34 93.05 94.99
CA ALA A 379 -126.80 91.64 94.44
C ALA A 379 -125.48 91.42 93.42
N LEU A 380 -124.68 90.25 93.23
CA LEU A 380 -123.41 89.93 92.29
C LEU A 380 -122.71 88.43 91.96
N LEU A 381 -121.76 88.20 90.91
CA LEU A 381 -120.50 87.23 90.57
C LEU A 381 -120.42 85.68 89.98
N GLU A 382 -119.40 84.84 89.42
CA GLU A 382 -117.97 84.72 88.71
C GLU A 382 -117.36 83.24 88.16
N ALA A 383 -116.17 82.97 87.40
CA ALA A 383 -115.25 81.67 87.08
C ALA A 383 -114.31 81.55 85.70
N GLY A 384 -113.32 80.67 85.16
CA GLY A 384 -112.45 79.32 85.25
C GLY A 384 -111.28 78.91 84.10
N GLN A 385 -110.50 77.72 84.01
CA GLN A 385 -109.23 77.29 83.08
C GLN A 385 -108.87 75.70 82.74
N ALA A 386 -107.82 74.91 82.14
CA ALA A 386 -106.37 74.77 81.46
C ALA A 386 -105.99 73.28 80.77
N ARG A 387 -104.87 72.54 80.23
CA ARG A 387 -103.35 72.41 79.71
C ARG A 387 -102.87 70.90 79.14
N ASP A 388 -101.73 70.20 78.61
CA ASP A 388 -100.26 70.12 77.95
C ASP A 388 -99.76 68.60 77.40
N THR A 389 -98.62 67.90 76.84
CA THR A 389 -97.11 67.76 76.30
C THR A 389 -96.72 66.41 75.36
N GLN A 390 -95.58 65.67 74.87
CA GLN A 390 -94.02 65.49 74.54
C GLN A 390 -93.56 64.10 73.72
N ASP A 391 -92.39 63.39 73.25
CA ASP A 391 -90.83 63.29 72.86
C ASP A 391 -90.32 61.86 72.11
N ALA A 392 -89.13 61.20 71.65
CA ALA A 392 -87.57 61.21 71.27
C ALA A 392 -86.76 59.87 70.61
N GLN A 393 -85.43 59.80 70.08
CA GLN A 393 -84.27 58.66 69.91
C GLN A 393 -83.53 57.98 68.55
N ALA A 394 -82.19 57.46 68.42
CA ALA A 394 -81.42 56.59 67.30
C ALA A 394 -79.80 56.08 67.31
N SER A 395 -79.17 55.05 66.52
CA SER A 395 -77.64 54.77 66.05
C SER A 395 -77.02 53.34 65.46
N GLN A 396 -75.89 53.22 64.60
CA GLN A 396 -75.03 51.98 64.14
C GLN A 396 -73.68 52.22 63.26
N VAL A 397 -72.54 51.41 63.27
CA VAL A 397 -71.53 51.29 62.10
C VAL A 397 -70.43 50.15 61.92
N GLU A 398 -69.75 49.55 62.92
CA GLU A 398 -68.28 49.21 62.85
C GLU A 398 -67.72 47.97 62.05
N GLN A 399 -68.51 47.05 61.47
CA GLN A 399 -68.00 45.69 61.14
C GLN A 399 -67.21 45.47 59.82
N GLN A 400 -67.16 46.43 58.90
CA GLN A 400 -66.98 46.11 57.46
C GLN A 400 -65.53 45.98 56.95
N ALA A 401 -64.51 46.25 57.77
CA ALA A 401 -63.12 46.29 57.31
C ALA A 401 -62.42 44.92 57.20
N ARG A 402 -62.72 43.96 58.08
CA ARG A 402 -61.92 42.72 58.25
C ARG A 402 -62.07 41.67 57.14
N LEU A 403 -63.07 41.77 56.27
CA LEU A 403 -63.32 40.77 55.24
C LEU A 403 -62.30 40.82 54.09
N LYS A 404 -61.93 42.03 53.65
CA LYS A 404 -61.08 42.27 52.47
C LYS A 404 -59.62 41.79 52.63
N GLU A 405 -59.17 41.63 53.87
CA GLU A 405 -57.81 41.18 54.21
C GLU A 405 -57.62 39.67 53.97
N LEU A 406 -58.70 38.87 54.10
CA LEU A 406 -58.64 37.41 53.89
C LEU A 406 -58.73 37.05 52.40
N GLU A 407 -59.50 37.81 51.62
CA GLU A 407 -59.76 37.54 50.19
C GLU A 407 -58.47 37.60 49.34
N SER A 408 -57.54 38.50 49.68
CA SER A 408 -56.25 38.65 48.97
C SER A 408 -55.28 37.50 49.21
N GLN A 409 -55.27 36.91 50.41
CA GLN A 409 -54.35 35.84 50.79
C GLN A 409 -54.71 34.50 50.13
N VAL A 410 -56.01 34.24 49.95
CA VAL A 410 -56.50 33.05 49.21
C VAL A 410 -56.04 33.09 47.76
N TRP A 411 -56.18 34.23 47.08
CA TRP A 411 -55.85 34.39 45.67
C TRP A 411 -54.37 34.09 45.35
N CYS A 412 -53.44 34.50 46.21
CA CYS A 412 -52.01 34.20 46.03
C CYS A 412 -51.73 32.69 46.11
N LEU A 413 -52.33 32.00 47.09
CA LEU A 413 -52.15 30.55 47.29
C LEU A 413 -52.79 29.73 46.15
N GLU A 414 -53.91 30.19 45.58
CA GLU A 414 -54.51 29.56 44.40
C GLU A 414 -53.59 29.63 43.17
N LYS A 415 -52.86 30.74 42.99
CA LYS A 415 -51.91 30.92 41.88
C LYS A 415 -50.70 29.99 41.99
N GLU A 416 -50.07 29.91 43.15
CA GLU A 416 -48.95 28.98 43.40
C GLU A 416 -49.37 27.51 43.23
N ALA A 417 -50.59 27.18 43.67
CA ALA A 417 -51.19 25.85 43.51
C ALA A 417 -51.61 25.53 42.06
N ALA A 418 -51.57 26.48 41.12
CA ALA A 418 -51.73 26.26 39.69
C ALA A 418 -50.38 26.02 39.00
N GLU A 419 -49.39 26.87 39.28
CA GLU A 419 -48.04 26.80 38.69
C GLU A 419 -47.33 25.47 39.02
N LEU A 420 -47.47 24.97 40.26
CA LEU A 420 -46.94 23.67 40.66
C LEU A 420 -47.63 22.48 39.95
N LYS A 421 -48.91 22.60 39.59
CA LYS A 421 -49.62 21.54 38.84
C LYS A 421 -49.13 21.48 37.39
N GLU A 422 -48.91 22.63 36.76
CA GLU A 422 -48.40 22.68 35.39
C GLU A 422 -47.00 22.06 35.30
N ALA A 423 -46.09 22.41 36.22
CA ALA A 423 -44.75 21.84 36.27
C ALA A 423 -44.76 20.30 36.42
N VAL A 424 -45.67 19.76 37.23
CA VAL A 424 -45.87 18.30 37.38
C VAL A 424 -46.39 17.67 36.10
N GLU A 425 -47.35 18.29 35.41
CA GLU A 425 -47.91 17.72 34.17
C GLU A 425 -46.90 17.74 33.01
N GLN A 426 -46.15 18.84 32.85
CA GLN A 426 -45.03 18.92 31.90
C GLN A 426 -43.99 17.81 32.14
N GLN A 427 -43.74 17.44 33.40
CA GLN A 427 -42.79 16.38 33.75
C GLN A 427 -43.34 14.96 33.49
N LYS A 428 -44.66 14.74 33.59
CA LYS A 428 -45.30 13.49 33.17
C LYS A 428 -45.17 13.28 31.66
N VAL A 429 -45.44 14.32 30.86
CA VAL A 429 -45.29 14.26 29.38
C VAL A 429 -43.86 13.86 29.01
N LYS A 430 -42.85 14.55 29.58
CA LYS A 430 -41.43 14.20 29.39
C LYS A 430 -41.09 12.77 29.81
N ASN A 431 -41.72 12.24 30.86
CA ASN A 431 -41.52 10.84 31.28
C ASN A 431 -42.16 9.84 30.31
N ASN A 432 -43.35 10.15 29.77
CA ASN A 432 -44.01 9.31 28.76
C ASN A 432 -43.24 9.29 27.44
N ASP A 433 -42.78 10.45 26.97
CA ASP A 433 -41.87 10.60 25.83
C ASP A 433 -40.63 9.70 25.94
N LEU A 434 -40.01 9.67 27.12
CA LEU A 434 -38.83 8.84 27.37
C LEU A 434 -39.17 7.34 27.41
N ARG A 435 -40.34 6.96 27.95
CA ARG A 435 -40.83 5.57 27.89
C ARG A 435 -41.09 5.13 26.45
N GLU A 436 -41.72 5.95 25.63
CA GLU A 436 -42.01 5.61 24.22
C GLU A 436 -40.72 5.49 23.40
N LYS A 437 -39.76 6.41 23.57
CA LYS A 437 -38.44 6.36 22.92
C LYS A 437 -37.63 5.14 23.38
N ASN A 438 -37.66 4.80 24.67
CA ASN A 438 -36.98 3.62 25.20
C ASN A 438 -37.64 2.31 24.72
N TRP A 439 -38.98 2.25 24.71
CA TRP A 439 -39.74 1.11 24.17
C TRP A 439 -39.43 0.88 22.69
N LYS A 440 -39.44 1.93 21.86
CA LYS A 440 -39.06 1.84 20.43
C LYS A 440 -37.61 1.38 20.23
N ALA A 441 -36.68 1.82 21.07
CA ALA A 441 -35.30 1.33 21.02
C ALA A 441 -35.19 -0.16 21.42
N MET A 442 -35.97 -0.60 22.40
CA MET A 442 -36.01 -1.99 22.86
C MET A 442 -36.69 -2.92 21.83
N GLU A 443 -37.75 -2.45 21.17
CA GLU A 443 -38.41 -3.17 20.07
C GLU A 443 -37.48 -3.29 18.85
N ALA A 444 -36.75 -2.22 18.50
CA ALA A 444 -35.74 -2.25 17.44
C ALA A 444 -34.62 -3.25 17.77
N LEU A 445 -34.09 -3.25 19.00
CA LEU A 445 -33.08 -4.22 19.45
C LEU A 445 -33.61 -5.66 19.36
N ALA A 446 -34.78 -5.94 19.92
CA ALA A 446 -35.42 -7.26 19.88
C ALA A 446 -35.80 -7.71 18.46
N SER A 447 -35.90 -6.80 17.48
CA SER A 447 -36.05 -7.14 16.06
C SER A 447 -34.73 -7.52 15.40
N ALA A 448 -33.63 -6.83 15.75
CA ALA A 448 -32.29 -7.14 15.26
C ALA A 448 -31.77 -8.48 15.83
N GLU A 449 -32.01 -8.75 17.11
CA GLU A 449 -31.68 -10.01 17.77
C GLU A 449 -32.35 -11.19 17.07
N ARG A 450 -33.68 -11.14 16.85
CA ARG A 450 -34.42 -12.19 16.11
C ARG A 450 -33.89 -12.38 14.69
N ALA A 451 -33.61 -11.30 13.95
CA ALA A 451 -33.05 -11.39 12.61
C ALA A 451 -31.64 -12.03 12.58
N CYS A 452 -30.86 -11.89 13.65
CA CYS A 452 -29.58 -12.59 13.81
C CYS A 452 -29.79 -14.07 14.19
N GLU A 453 -30.72 -14.39 15.09
CA GLU A 453 -31.06 -15.78 15.42
C GLU A 453 -31.61 -16.56 14.23
N GLU A 454 -32.48 -15.96 13.42
CA GLU A 454 -33.06 -16.58 12.21
C GLU A 454 -31.98 -16.90 11.17
N LYS A 455 -31.02 -15.99 10.97
CA LYS A 455 -29.83 -16.25 10.14
C LYS A 455 -28.97 -17.39 10.71
N LEU A 456 -28.76 -17.43 12.02
CA LEU A 456 -28.00 -18.51 12.67
C LEU A 456 -28.71 -19.87 12.52
N ARG A 457 -30.03 -19.94 12.72
CA ARG A 457 -30.85 -21.14 12.50
C ARG A 457 -30.76 -21.62 11.05
N SER A 458 -30.86 -20.69 10.09
CA SER A 458 -30.74 -20.99 8.64
C SER A 458 -29.36 -21.56 8.29
N LEU A 459 -28.27 -20.97 8.80
CA LEU A 459 -26.91 -21.47 8.60
C LEU A 459 -26.67 -22.86 9.23
N ILE A 460 -27.25 -23.11 10.42
CA ILE A 460 -27.19 -24.43 11.06
C ILE A 460 -27.93 -25.47 10.21
N GLN A 461 -29.14 -25.16 9.73
CA GLN A 461 -29.91 -26.06 8.86
C GLN A 461 -29.18 -26.36 7.55
N ALA A 462 -28.62 -25.35 6.88
CA ALA A 462 -27.85 -25.54 5.65
C ALA A 462 -26.57 -26.36 5.86
N LYS A 463 -25.91 -26.21 7.03
CA LYS A 463 -24.78 -27.06 7.42
C LYS A 463 -25.23 -28.51 7.61
N GLU A 464 -26.27 -28.76 8.40
CA GLU A 464 -26.78 -30.11 8.62
C GLU A 464 -27.23 -30.79 7.31
N GLU A 465 -27.83 -30.03 6.39
CA GLU A 465 -28.29 -30.56 5.11
C GLU A 465 -27.11 -30.91 4.18
N SER A 466 -26.04 -30.12 4.16
CA SER A 466 -24.83 -30.49 3.42
C SER A 466 -24.07 -31.67 4.05
N GLU A 467 -24.03 -31.78 5.38
CA GLU A 467 -23.49 -32.96 6.07
C GLU A 467 -24.30 -34.24 5.78
N LYS A 468 -25.64 -34.14 5.69
CA LYS A 468 -26.52 -35.25 5.29
C LYS A 468 -26.30 -35.67 3.83
N GLN A 469 -26.14 -34.71 2.90
CA GLN A 469 -25.83 -35.01 1.51
C GLN A 469 -24.45 -35.68 1.36
N LEU A 470 -23.42 -35.18 2.06
CA LEU A 470 -22.10 -35.79 2.07
C LEU A 470 -22.17 -37.25 2.54
N GLY A 471 -22.74 -37.50 3.72
CA GLY A 471 -22.88 -38.86 4.26
C GLY A 471 -23.70 -39.81 3.36
N LEU A 472 -24.70 -39.30 2.64
CA LEU A 472 -25.45 -40.06 1.64
C LEU A 472 -24.59 -40.43 0.42
N THR A 473 -23.79 -39.49 -0.10
CA THR A 473 -22.84 -39.79 -1.19
C THR A 473 -21.74 -40.76 -0.76
N GLU A 474 -21.20 -40.63 0.45
CA GLU A 474 -20.22 -41.56 1.02
C GLU A 474 -20.76 -42.99 1.19
N ALA A 475 -22.07 -43.12 1.49
CA ALA A 475 -22.74 -44.41 1.55
C ALA A 475 -22.92 -45.02 0.15
N GLN A 476 -23.37 -44.23 -0.83
CA GLN A 476 -23.59 -44.68 -2.21
C GLN A 476 -22.29 -45.12 -2.91
N THR A 477 -21.18 -44.39 -2.73
CA THR A 477 -19.88 -44.79 -3.28
C THR A 477 -19.34 -46.06 -2.60
N LYS A 478 -19.54 -46.21 -1.28
CA LYS A 478 -19.25 -47.45 -0.55
C LYS A 478 -20.04 -48.64 -1.09
N GLU A 479 -21.34 -48.48 -1.30
CA GLU A 479 -22.22 -49.54 -1.82
C GLU A 479 -21.83 -49.96 -3.24
N ALA A 480 -21.68 -49.00 -4.17
CA ALA A 480 -21.37 -49.26 -5.56
C ALA A 480 -19.99 -49.95 -5.74
N LEU A 481 -18.96 -49.52 -5.02
CA LEU A 481 -17.63 -50.13 -5.10
C LEU A 481 -17.56 -51.49 -4.39
N SER A 482 -18.36 -51.71 -3.33
CA SER A 482 -18.47 -53.02 -2.68
C SER A 482 -19.18 -54.04 -3.57
N ALA A 483 -20.18 -53.62 -4.35
CA ALA A 483 -20.87 -54.48 -5.32
C ALA A 483 -19.94 -54.94 -6.47
N LEU A 484 -18.98 -54.09 -6.87
CA LEU A 484 -17.99 -54.41 -7.90
C LEU A 484 -16.83 -55.28 -7.39
N LEU A 485 -16.54 -55.26 -6.09
CA LEU A 485 -15.42 -55.99 -5.46
C LEU A 485 -15.86 -56.76 -4.20
N PRO A 486 -16.63 -57.87 -4.34
CA PRO A 486 -17.21 -58.60 -3.19
C PRO A 486 -16.18 -59.19 -2.22
N SER A 487 -14.91 -59.33 -2.63
CA SER A 487 -13.81 -59.79 -1.79
C SER A 487 -13.37 -58.76 -0.72
N LEU A 488 -13.82 -57.51 -0.80
CA LEU A 488 -13.52 -56.46 0.18
C LEU A 488 -14.46 -56.43 1.39
N SER A 489 -15.62 -57.11 1.33
CA SER A 489 -16.68 -57.06 2.36
C SER A 489 -16.33 -57.75 3.70
N SER A 490 -15.05 -58.06 3.95
CA SER A 490 -14.56 -58.73 5.16
C SER A 490 -13.79 -57.81 6.13
N SER A 491 -13.59 -56.54 5.77
CA SER A 491 -13.04 -55.49 6.66
C SER A 491 -14.16 -54.60 7.21
N THR A 492 -14.01 -54.11 8.43
CA THR A 492 -14.99 -53.25 9.12
C THR A 492 -14.37 -51.91 9.54
N PRO A 493 -14.16 -50.95 8.60
CA PRO A 493 -13.58 -49.65 8.90
C PRO A 493 -14.59 -48.66 9.52
N GLN A 494 -14.16 -47.87 10.50
CA GLN A 494 -15.02 -46.90 11.20
C GLN A 494 -15.32 -45.60 10.42
N SER A 495 -14.49 -45.20 9.45
CA SER A 495 -14.71 -43.97 8.65
C SER A 495 -14.81 -44.21 7.12
N TYR A 496 -15.07 -43.15 6.36
CA TYR A 496 -15.02 -43.18 4.89
C TYR A 496 -13.58 -43.09 4.34
N THR A 497 -12.75 -42.21 4.92
CA THR A 497 -11.36 -41.99 4.50
C THR A 497 -10.49 -43.23 4.67
N GLU A 498 -10.60 -43.94 5.79
CA GLU A 498 -9.83 -45.18 6.06
C GLU A 498 -10.23 -46.30 5.08
N TRP A 499 -11.52 -46.41 4.76
CA TRP A 499 -12.03 -47.38 3.78
C TRP A 499 -11.50 -47.11 2.37
N LEU A 500 -11.47 -45.84 1.93
CA LEU A 500 -10.87 -45.45 0.64
C LEU A 500 -9.37 -45.74 0.59
N GLN A 501 -8.67 -45.67 1.72
CA GLN A 501 -7.25 -46.01 1.80
C GLN A 501 -7.04 -47.54 1.72
N GLU A 502 -7.83 -48.35 2.42
CA GLU A 502 -7.76 -49.82 2.32
C GLU A 502 -8.08 -50.32 0.90
N LEU A 503 -9.07 -49.71 0.22
CA LEU A 503 -9.37 -49.95 -1.19
C LEU A 503 -8.16 -49.66 -2.10
N ARG A 504 -7.46 -48.55 -1.86
CA ARG A 504 -6.25 -48.17 -2.62
C ARG A 504 -5.09 -49.15 -2.41
N GLU A 505 -4.93 -49.66 -1.20
CA GLU A 505 -3.83 -50.58 -0.85
C GLU A 505 -4.08 -52.02 -1.37
N LYS A 506 -5.33 -52.50 -1.36
CA LYS A 506 -5.67 -53.89 -1.78
C LYS A 506 -6.09 -54.04 -3.25
N GLY A 507 -6.54 -52.97 -3.90
CA GLY A 507 -6.93 -52.97 -5.32
C GLY A 507 -5.88 -53.56 -6.30
N PRO A 508 -4.57 -53.31 -6.15
CA PRO A 508 -3.55 -53.83 -7.07
C PRO A 508 -3.42 -55.37 -7.11
N GLU A 509 -3.75 -56.06 -6.01
CA GLU A 509 -3.52 -57.52 -5.90
C GLU A 509 -4.58 -58.35 -6.62
N LEU A 510 -5.79 -57.81 -6.80
CA LEU A 510 -6.93 -58.51 -7.40
C LEU A 510 -6.92 -58.50 -8.96
N LEU A 511 -6.05 -57.70 -9.59
CA LEU A 511 -6.12 -57.37 -11.01
C LEU A 511 -5.38 -58.32 -11.99
N ARG A 512 -4.86 -59.47 -11.52
CA ARG A 512 -3.90 -60.29 -12.31
C ARG A 512 -4.33 -61.75 -12.58
N GLN A 513 -5.31 -61.96 -13.48
CA GLN A 513 -5.37 -63.16 -14.35
C GLN A 513 -6.05 -62.86 -15.70
N PRO A 514 -5.44 -63.23 -16.85
CA PRO A 514 -6.12 -63.35 -18.14
C PRO A 514 -6.43 -64.82 -18.50
N PRO A 515 -7.66 -65.15 -18.99
CA PRO A 515 -8.01 -66.47 -19.50
C PRO A 515 -7.66 -66.65 -20.98
N ALA A 516 -7.96 -67.82 -21.55
CA ALA A 516 -7.75 -68.15 -22.98
C ALA A 516 -8.95 -68.94 -23.57
N SER A 517 -9.08 -68.89 -24.92
CA SER A 517 -10.17 -69.46 -25.76
C SER A 517 -11.57 -68.83 -25.52
N THR A 518 -12.54 -68.82 -26.44
CA THR A 518 -12.80 -69.66 -27.65
C THR A 518 -13.37 -68.83 -28.83
N GLU A 519 -13.48 -69.44 -30.02
CA GLU A 519 -13.98 -68.85 -31.28
C GLU A 519 -15.46 -68.37 -31.26
N PRO A 520 -15.84 -67.35 -32.06
CA PRO A 520 -17.22 -66.86 -32.13
C PRO A 520 -18.09 -67.55 -33.18
N SER A 521 -19.23 -68.10 -32.73
CA SER A 521 -20.37 -68.48 -33.58
C SER A 521 -21.10 -67.24 -34.14
N SER A 522 -21.99 -67.39 -35.13
CA SER A 522 -22.73 -66.27 -35.74
C SER A 522 -23.57 -65.45 -34.73
N GLU A 523 -24.03 -66.07 -33.65
CA GLU A 523 -24.75 -65.39 -32.55
C GLU A 523 -23.83 -64.53 -31.68
N LEU A 524 -22.53 -64.84 -31.65
CA LEU A 524 -21.51 -63.97 -31.07
C LEU A 524 -21.14 -62.80 -32.00
N ALA A 525 -21.46 -62.85 -33.30
CA ALA A 525 -21.27 -61.71 -34.20
C ALA A 525 -22.36 -60.62 -34.04
N SER A 526 -23.61 -61.00 -33.73
CA SER A 526 -24.64 -60.02 -33.35
C SER A 526 -24.37 -59.46 -31.95
N LYS A 527 -24.03 -60.32 -30.97
CA LYS A 527 -23.66 -59.88 -29.62
C LYS A 527 -22.37 -59.07 -29.59
N LEU A 528 -21.43 -59.32 -30.51
CA LEU A 528 -20.26 -58.46 -30.70
C LEU A 528 -20.68 -57.07 -31.21
N ARG A 529 -21.56 -56.96 -32.20
CA ARG A 529 -22.06 -55.65 -32.65
C ARG A 529 -22.84 -54.92 -31.56
N GLU A 530 -23.71 -55.62 -30.82
CA GLU A 530 -24.41 -55.06 -29.67
C GLU A 530 -23.43 -54.59 -28.58
N ALA A 531 -22.33 -55.31 -28.37
CA ALA A 531 -21.25 -54.92 -27.47
C ALA A 531 -20.37 -53.78 -28.03
N GLU A 532 -20.14 -53.70 -29.34
CA GLU A 532 -19.43 -52.60 -30.02
C GLU A 532 -20.25 -51.30 -29.96
N GLU A 533 -21.57 -51.38 -30.18
CA GLU A 533 -22.51 -50.26 -30.04
C GLU A 533 -22.63 -49.83 -28.57
N ALA A 534 -22.74 -50.78 -27.63
CA ALA A 534 -22.71 -50.48 -26.20
C ALA A 534 -21.37 -49.89 -25.74
N GLN A 535 -20.25 -50.38 -26.26
CA GLN A 535 -18.91 -49.83 -26.00
C GLN A 535 -18.77 -48.42 -26.59
N SER A 536 -19.31 -48.17 -27.79
CA SER A 536 -19.36 -46.83 -28.40
C SER A 536 -20.20 -45.86 -27.56
N ASN A 537 -21.33 -46.30 -27.02
CA ASN A 537 -22.16 -45.48 -26.14
C ASN A 537 -21.47 -45.20 -24.80
N LEU A 538 -20.93 -46.24 -24.13
CA LEU A 538 -20.17 -46.08 -22.89
C LEU A 538 -18.90 -45.21 -23.07
N GLN A 539 -18.25 -45.29 -24.23
CA GLN A 539 -17.13 -44.42 -24.59
C GLN A 539 -17.61 -42.97 -24.75
N ALA A 540 -18.73 -42.73 -25.44
CA ALA A 540 -19.31 -41.39 -25.61
C ALA A 540 -19.82 -40.80 -24.28
N GLU A 541 -20.34 -41.62 -23.36
CA GLU A 541 -20.67 -41.24 -21.99
C GLU A 541 -19.40 -40.91 -21.20
N CYS A 542 -18.35 -41.73 -21.29
CA CYS A 542 -17.05 -41.44 -20.68
C CYS A 542 -16.42 -40.14 -21.20
N ASP A 543 -16.57 -39.84 -22.49
CA ASP A 543 -16.09 -38.59 -23.09
C ASP A 543 -16.93 -37.37 -22.66
N GLN A 544 -18.25 -37.52 -22.50
CA GLN A 544 -19.10 -36.51 -21.86
C GLN A 544 -18.70 -36.28 -20.40
N TYR A 545 -18.46 -37.33 -19.61
CA TYR A 545 -17.97 -37.20 -18.24
C TYR A 545 -16.58 -36.56 -18.17
N ARG A 546 -15.67 -36.86 -19.11
CA ARG A 546 -14.36 -36.17 -19.23
C ARG A 546 -14.54 -34.68 -19.51
N THR A 547 -15.48 -34.29 -20.38
CA THR A 547 -15.81 -32.89 -20.64
C THR A 547 -16.38 -32.20 -19.41
N ILE A 548 -17.38 -32.78 -18.74
CA ILE A 548 -17.98 -32.22 -17.52
C ILE A 548 -16.94 -32.11 -16.38
N LEU A 549 -16.03 -33.08 -16.25
CA LEU A 549 -14.93 -33.01 -15.29
C LEU A 549 -13.93 -31.89 -15.64
N ALA A 550 -13.58 -31.71 -16.92
CA ALA A 550 -12.72 -30.61 -17.34
C ALA A 550 -13.38 -29.22 -17.14
N GLU A 551 -14.69 -29.10 -17.37
CA GLU A 551 -15.47 -27.88 -17.14
C GLU A 551 -15.60 -27.56 -15.64
N THR A 552 -15.88 -28.56 -14.80
CA THR A 552 -15.97 -28.39 -13.34
C THR A 552 -14.59 -28.13 -12.72
N GLU A 553 -13.52 -28.77 -13.19
CA GLU A 553 -12.15 -28.39 -12.85
C GLU A 553 -11.82 -26.95 -13.26
N GLY A 554 -12.33 -26.49 -14.40
CA GLY A 554 -12.20 -25.10 -14.86
C GLY A 554 -12.88 -24.13 -13.89
N MET A 555 -14.17 -24.35 -13.61
CA MET A 555 -14.93 -23.54 -12.65
C MET A 555 -14.33 -23.55 -11.24
N LEU A 556 -13.75 -24.67 -10.79
CA LEU A 556 -13.05 -24.74 -9.50
C LEU A 556 -11.75 -23.94 -9.50
N LYS A 557 -10.99 -23.91 -10.60
CA LYS A 557 -9.77 -23.09 -10.74
C LYS A 557 -10.10 -21.60 -10.81
N ASP A 558 -11.17 -21.23 -11.53
CA ASP A 558 -11.65 -19.84 -11.58
C ASP A 558 -12.20 -19.38 -10.22
N LEU A 559 -12.94 -20.24 -9.50
CA LEU A 559 -13.42 -19.96 -8.15
C LEU A 559 -12.26 -19.85 -7.14
N GLN A 560 -11.29 -20.78 -7.17
CA GLN A 560 -10.09 -20.69 -6.34
C GLN A 560 -9.36 -19.36 -6.59
N LYS A 561 -9.12 -19.02 -7.86
CA LYS A 561 -8.49 -17.76 -8.25
C LYS A 561 -9.29 -16.54 -7.76
N SER A 562 -10.62 -16.55 -7.89
CA SER A 562 -11.47 -15.46 -7.39
C SER A 562 -11.39 -15.30 -5.87
N VAL A 563 -11.29 -16.40 -5.13
CA VAL A 563 -11.11 -16.38 -3.67
C VAL A 563 -9.71 -15.89 -3.29
N GLU A 564 -8.67 -16.30 -4.02
CA GLU A 564 -7.30 -15.78 -3.85
C GLU A 564 -7.23 -14.27 -4.15
N GLU A 565 -7.88 -13.79 -5.21
CA GLU A 565 -7.96 -12.36 -5.55
C GLU A 565 -8.73 -11.56 -4.47
N GLU A 566 -9.86 -12.07 -3.97
CA GLU A 566 -10.57 -11.45 -2.84
C GLU A 566 -9.73 -11.46 -1.55
N GLU A 567 -9.02 -12.56 -1.25
CA GLU A 567 -8.15 -12.63 -0.06
C GLU A 567 -7.03 -11.57 -0.11
N GLN A 568 -6.44 -11.32 -1.29
CA GLN A 568 -5.46 -10.25 -1.48
C GLN A 568 -6.08 -8.85 -1.32
N VAL A 569 -7.31 -8.64 -1.82
CA VAL A 569 -8.05 -7.37 -1.61
C VAL A 569 -8.35 -7.14 -0.13
N TRP A 570 -8.78 -8.17 0.59
CA TRP A 570 -9.02 -8.07 2.04
C TRP A 570 -7.74 -7.88 2.84
N LYS A 571 -6.63 -8.56 2.49
CA LYS A 571 -5.30 -8.33 3.09
C LYS A 571 -4.86 -6.88 2.91
N ALA A 572 -4.91 -6.34 1.69
CA ALA A 572 -4.54 -4.96 1.39
C ALA A 572 -5.41 -3.94 2.14
N LYS A 573 -6.72 -4.22 2.28
CA LYS A 573 -7.66 -3.40 3.04
C LYS A 573 -7.37 -3.43 4.54
N VAL A 574 -7.07 -4.60 5.11
CA VAL A 574 -6.65 -4.74 6.51
C VAL A 574 -5.37 -3.93 6.77
N SER A 575 -4.31 -4.12 5.96
CA SER A 575 -3.07 -3.37 6.15
C SER A 575 -3.25 -1.86 6.02
N ALA A 576 -4.13 -1.39 5.12
CA ALA A 576 -4.47 0.04 5.03
C ALA A 576 -5.16 0.54 6.31
N THR A 577 -6.11 -0.21 6.87
CA THR A 577 -6.75 0.16 8.14
C THR A 577 -5.81 0.05 9.35
N GLU A 578 -4.83 -0.86 9.35
CA GLU A 578 -3.79 -0.93 10.38
C GLU A 578 -2.82 0.25 10.29
N GLU A 579 -2.46 0.69 9.09
CA GLU A 579 -1.71 1.93 8.87
C GLU A 579 -2.47 3.18 9.36
N GLU A 580 -3.77 3.29 9.08
CA GLU A 580 -4.62 4.40 9.55
C GLU A 580 -4.79 4.36 11.08
N LEU A 581 -4.93 3.17 11.65
CA LEU A 581 -4.93 2.96 13.11
C LEU A 581 -3.59 3.35 13.74
N GLN A 582 -2.46 3.07 13.07
CA GLN A 582 -1.15 3.45 13.58
C GLN A 582 -0.89 4.96 13.45
N LYS A 583 -1.31 5.58 12.35
CA LYS A 583 -1.28 7.05 12.15
C LYS A 583 -2.11 7.76 13.23
N SER A 584 -3.34 7.30 13.47
CA SER A 584 -4.20 7.85 14.52
C SER A 584 -3.62 7.63 15.93
N ARG A 585 -3.09 6.45 16.26
CA ARG A 585 -2.35 6.21 17.52
C ARG A 585 -1.18 7.18 17.74
N VAL A 586 -0.44 7.53 16.69
CA VAL A 586 0.64 8.54 16.79
C VAL A 586 0.07 9.94 17.03
N THR A 587 -1.03 10.33 16.36
CA THR A 587 -1.67 11.64 16.63
C THR A 587 -2.27 11.73 18.03
N VAL A 588 -2.84 10.64 18.56
CA VAL A 588 -3.36 10.58 19.94
C VAL A 588 -2.23 10.80 20.94
N LYS A 589 -1.11 10.08 20.81
CA LYS A 589 0.07 10.31 21.65
C LYS A 589 0.59 11.74 21.61
N HIS A 590 0.65 12.34 20.42
CA HIS A 590 1.08 13.73 20.30
C HIS A 590 0.13 14.71 21.01
N LEU A 591 -1.18 14.44 20.99
CA LEU A 591 -2.17 15.22 21.74
C LEU A 591 -2.08 14.96 23.25
N GLU A 592 -1.80 13.73 23.67
CA GLU A 592 -1.51 13.38 25.08
C GLU A 592 -0.27 14.15 25.58
N ASP A 593 0.84 14.15 24.84
CA ASP A 593 2.06 14.92 25.14
C ASP A 593 1.78 16.43 25.26
N ILE A 594 0.93 16.98 24.38
CA ILE A 594 0.52 18.39 24.43
C ILE A 594 -0.35 18.69 25.66
N VAL A 595 -1.30 17.80 26.02
CA VAL A 595 -2.15 17.96 27.20
C VAL A 595 -1.32 17.87 28.49
N GLU A 596 -0.34 16.98 28.55
CA GLU A 596 0.60 16.85 29.67
C GLU A 596 1.44 18.13 29.83
N LYS A 597 1.93 18.69 28.72
CA LYS A 597 2.67 19.97 28.72
C LYS A 597 1.78 21.16 29.14
N LEU A 598 0.56 21.24 28.64
CA LEU A 598 -0.39 22.30 29.01
C LEU A 598 -0.85 22.19 30.47
N ARG A 599 -0.92 20.97 31.03
CA ARG A 599 -1.12 20.75 32.47
C ARG A 599 0.02 21.35 33.29
N GLY A 600 1.27 21.03 32.95
CA GLY A 600 2.44 21.59 33.63
C GLY A 600 2.54 23.12 33.51
N GLU A 601 2.17 23.68 32.36
CA GLU A 601 2.08 25.14 32.17
C GLU A 601 0.98 25.77 33.05
N LEU A 602 -0.20 25.13 33.16
CA LEU A 602 -1.29 25.56 34.03
C LEU A 602 -0.88 25.51 35.52
N GLU A 603 -0.25 24.42 35.97
CA GLU A 603 0.27 24.27 37.33
C GLU A 603 1.33 25.34 37.66
N SER A 604 2.22 25.66 36.71
CA SER A 604 3.18 26.76 36.87
C SER A 604 2.50 28.14 36.93
N SER A 605 1.41 28.34 36.17
CA SER A 605 0.62 29.57 36.21
C SER A 605 -0.16 29.71 37.52
N GLU A 606 -0.62 28.60 38.11
CA GLU A 606 -1.26 28.56 39.42
C GLU A 606 -0.27 28.95 40.53
N GLN A 607 0.94 28.39 40.54
CA GLN A 607 2.01 28.76 41.48
C GLN A 607 2.38 30.26 41.38
N VAL A 608 2.49 30.80 40.17
CA VAL A 608 2.73 32.25 39.98
C VAL A 608 1.56 33.08 40.53
N ARG A 609 0.31 32.67 40.27
CA ARG A 609 -0.90 33.34 40.77
C ARG A 609 -0.96 33.35 42.30
N GLU A 610 -0.62 32.22 42.93
CA GLU A 610 -0.50 32.12 44.38
C GLU A 610 0.58 33.06 44.93
N HIS A 611 1.78 33.08 44.34
CA HIS A 611 2.85 34.00 44.74
C HIS A 611 2.45 35.48 44.57
N THR A 612 1.76 35.85 43.49
CA THR A 612 1.21 37.20 43.32
C THR A 612 0.20 37.53 44.41
N SER A 613 -0.74 36.62 44.71
CA SER A 613 -1.75 36.83 45.77
C SER A 613 -1.13 36.99 47.17
N HIS A 614 -0.05 36.27 47.48
CA HIS A 614 0.70 36.47 48.73
C HIS A 614 1.35 37.86 48.79
N LEU A 615 1.98 38.31 47.70
CA LEU A 615 2.60 39.64 47.62
C LEU A 615 1.56 40.77 47.68
N GLU A 616 0.38 40.59 47.07
CA GLU A 616 -0.74 41.52 47.18
C GLU A 616 -1.26 41.62 48.63
N ALA A 617 -1.38 40.49 49.33
CA ALA A 617 -1.79 40.45 50.74
C ALA A 617 -0.74 41.08 51.68
N GLU A 618 0.55 40.91 51.40
CA GLU A 618 1.61 41.62 52.14
C GLU A 618 1.60 43.12 51.84
N LEU A 619 1.40 43.53 50.58
CA LEU A 619 1.31 44.94 50.19
C LEU A 619 0.12 45.64 50.84
N GLU A 620 -1.07 45.02 50.82
CA GLU A 620 -2.27 45.56 51.49
C GLU A 620 -2.04 45.68 53.01
N LYS A 621 -1.43 44.67 53.65
CA LYS A 621 -1.04 44.72 55.06
C LYS A 621 -0.07 45.89 55.35
N HIS A 622 0.89 46.14 54.47
CA HIS A 622 1.80 47.29 54.58
C HIS A 622 1.08 48.63 54.35
N MET A 623 0.13 48.70 53.41
CA MET A 623 -0.69 49.90 53.18
C MET A 623 -1.60 50.21 54.36
N VAL A 624 -2.26 49.20 54.95
CA VAL A 624 -3.07 49.35 56.17
C VAL A 624 -2.20 49.81 57.33
N ALA A 625 -1.02 49.21 57.54
CA ALA A 625 -0.08 49.62 58.59
C ALA A 625 0.38 51.08 58.43
N ALA A 626 0.84 51.46 57.22
CA ALA A 626 1.22 52.85 56.93
C ALA A 626 0.05 53.83 57.10
N SER A 627 -1.18 53.44 56.73
CA SER A 627 -2.37 54.28 56.96
C SER A 627 -2.67 54.48 58.46
N ALA A 628 -2.42 53.46 59.29
CA ALA A 628 -2.58 53.55 60.74
C ALA A 628 -1.50 54.42 61.39
N GLU A 629 -0.25 54.33 60.92
CA GLU A 629 0.85 55.24 61.32
C GLU A 629 0.52 56.69 60.93
N CYS A 630 0.09 56.95 59.70
CA CYS A 630 -0.39 58.27 59.28
C CYS A 630 -1.56 58.78 60.14
N GLN A 631 -2.48 57.92 60.57
CA GLN A 631 -3.54 58.28 61.51
C GLN A 631 -3.02 58.56 62.93
N SER A 632 -1.96 57.89 63.39
CA SER A 632 -1.30 58.21 64.67
C SER A 632 -0.64 59.59 64.59
N TYR A 633 0.19 59.84 63.58
CA TYR A 633 0.83 61.13 63.36
C TYR A 633 -0.20 62.26 63.19
N ALA A 634 -1.34 62.01 62.53
CA ALA A 634 -2.42 63.00 62.44
C ALA A 634 -3.03 63.35 63.82
N LYS A 635 -3.23 62.35 64.70
CA LYS A 635 -3.71 62.55 66.08
C LYS A 635 -2.67 63.26 66.95
N GLU A 636 -1.40 62.88 66.84
CA GLU A 636 -0.28 63.50 67.54
C GLU A 636 -0.13 64.98 67.15
N VAL A 637 -0.16 65.29 65.84
CA VAL A 637 -0.12 66.67 65.34
C VAL A 637 -1.37 67.45 65.76
N ALA A 638 -2.55 66.83 65.86
CA ALA A 638 -3.74 67.49 66.40
C ALA A 638 -3.58 67.82 67.91
N GLY A 639 -3.06 66.88 68.71
CA GLY A 639 -2.77 67.10 70.13
C GLY A 639 -1.70 68.18 70.37
N LEU A 640 -0.63 68.18 69.57
CA LEU A 640 0.40 69.24 69.60
C LEU A 640 -0.17 70.61 69.22
N ARG A 641 -1.10 70.69 68.26
CA ARG A 641 -1.81 71.93 67.92
C ARG A 641 -2.71 72.40 69.06
N GLN A 642 -3.38 71.49 69.76
CA GLN A 642 -4.18 71.85 70.94
C GLN A 642 -3.29 72.39 72.07
N LEU A 643 -2.20 71.70 72.42
CA LEU A 643 -1.23 72.18 73.43
C LEU A 643 -0.60 73.53 73.04
N LEU A 644 -0.36 73.78 71.74
CA LEU A 644 0.10 75.07 71.26
C LEU A 644 -0.96 76.17 71.46
N LEU A 645 -2.24 75.90 71.15
CA LEU A 645 -3.33 76.84 71.40
C LEU A 645 -3.54 77.12 72.91
N GLU A 646 -3.46 76.09 73.74
CA GLU A 646 -3.55 76.23 75.21
C GLU A 646 -2.38 77.04 75.77
N SER A 647 -1.14 76.76 75.35
CA SER A 647 0.04 77.54 75.77
C SER A 647 -0.01 78.99 75.25
N GLN A 648 -0.53 79.23 74.04
CA GLN A 648 -0.71 80.59 73.54
C GLN A 648 -1.82 81.35 74.31
N SER A 649 -2.91 80.67 74.67
CA SER A 649 -3.94 81.25 75.54
C SER A 649 -3.40 81.58 76.94
N GLN A 650 -2.60 80.70 77.56
CA GLN A 650 -1.92 80.96 78.82
C GLN A 650 -0.93 82.13 78.72
N LEU A 651 -0.18 82.20 77.62
CA LEU A 651 0.78 83.29 77.35
C LEU A 651 0.06 84.63 77.14
N ASP A 652 -1.10 84.66 76.47
CA ASP A 652 -1.88 85.88 76.29
C ASP A 652 -2.62 86.30 77.58
N ILE A 653 -3.04 85.34 78.43
CA ILE A 653 -3.49 85.62 79.82
C ILE A 653 -2.34 86.27 80.61
N ALA A 654 -1.16 85.65 80.64
CA ALA A 654 0.00 86.15 81.38
C ALA A 654 0.47 87.53 80.88
N LYS A 655 0.42 87.79 79.57
CA LYS A 655 0.61 89.15 79.02
C LYS A 655 -0.44 90.12 79.57
N SER A 656 -1.72 89.73 79.60
CA SER A 656 -2.80 90.60 80.11
C SER A 656 -2.63 90.91 81.60
N GLU A 657 -2.08 89.99 82.38
CA GLU A 657 -1.78 90.17 83.81
C GLU A 657 -0.55 91.04 84.02
N ALA A 658 0.52 90.82 83.26
CA ALA A 658 1.69 91.71 83.25
C ALA A 658 1.32 93.13 82.80
N GLN A 659 0.41 93.28 81.84
CA GLN A 659 -0.13 94.57 81.39
C GLN A 659 -0.94 95.26 82.51
N LYS A 660 -1.76 94.51 83.28
CA LYS A 660 -2.46 95.05 84.46
C LYS A 660 -1.48 95.50 85.53
N GLN A 661 -0.52 94.66 85.91
CA GLN A 661 0.52 95.00 86.89
C GLN A 661 1.34 96.22 86.45
N SER A 662 1.68 96.34 85.16
CA SER A 662 2.34 97.53 84.61
C SER A 662 1.47 98.79 84.62
N ASN A 663 0.14 98.66 84.65
CA ASN A 663 -0.80 99.77 84.81
C ASN A 663 -1.09 100.08 86.30
N GLU A 664 -0.87 99.13 87.20
CA GLU A 664 -1.00 99.30 88.67
C GLU A 664 0.27 99.87 89.32
N LEU A 665 1.41 99.83 88.61
CA LEU A 665 2.72 100.36 89.03
C LEU A 665 3.06 101.74 88.42
N ALA A 666 2.12 102.38 87.71
CA ALA A 666 2.30 103.62 86.96
C ALA A 666 1.37 104.75 87.43
#